data_AF-A0A9D5RIL1-F1
#
_entry.id   AF-A0A9D5RIL1-F1
#
_cell.length_a   1.000
_cell.length_b   1.000
_cell.length_c   1.000
_cell.angle_alpha   90.00
_cell.angle_beta   90.00
_cell.angle_gamma   90.00
#
_symmetry.space_group_name_H-M   'P 1'
#
loop_
_entity.id
_entity.type
_entity.pdbx_description
1 polymer ?
#
loop_
_entity_poly.entity_id
_entity_poly.type
_entity_poly.pdbx_seq_one_letter_code
_entity_poly.pdbx_strand_id
1 'polypeptide(L)'
;MDNEKQMQELAFYKEEYAKLKKENVELETKLTFAERQRDEAEAKLAKIKGSFAWKLSKPLRALRVLYIHWSYYKTPKKIIERFKNKKLEKKAHEYLGLRSFPNEQERKEQEGYNFKEKHTISILVPLYNTPENFLKEMIDSVVYQTYGGWELCLADGSDDNHAYVGEICREYAKKDARIVYEKLERNEGISGNTNQCYKLATGDFIGLFDHDDILHPGVLFEYAKVIEEKGADYVYCDEATFTGDSINNMITLHFKPDYALDTLRANNYICHFSVFKRTLLQETELFRKEYDGSQDHDMILRLTSLAKNVVHVPRILYYWRAHAGSVASNIEAKLYCIDSAKRAIEDHLQHYDIHNTQITSTRAFETIFRLQYELNTDSKVSIILPRTSSVEKICKCVENIRKKSSFDNYELIMIEKEEKNLECYTELTKDPAVRIIHYKGNDNLSAMYNYGAKEATGEFLLLLDDEIEFITTDFIQELLMYAQRSDVGAVGAKLLYPGDTICHSGIVIGLGPDKVAGYIHHKYENEHIGYMGRLCYAQNTSAVSGAALMVKKADFEKCGGYDEQLSVSLKDVDLCLRLRQLGYLNVFTPFAEAYHAGLLDKGLESNEMIRQKYLEECQIFRERWQGVLEKGDPYYNPNFTLEKSDYSLNMPKK
;
A
#
# COMPACT_ATOMS: atom_id res chain seq x y z
N MET A 1 23.15 3.56 52.93
CA MET A 1 23.27 3.03 51.55
C MET A 1 22.12 3.48 50.65
N ASP A 2 20.86 3.39 51.06
CA ASP A 2 19.72 3.78 50.21
C ASP A 2 19.58 5.31 50.02
N ASN A 3 19.83 6.08 51.09
CA ASN A 3 19.70 7.55 51.09
C ASN A 3 20.82 8.27 50.30
N GLU A 4 22.03 7.68 50.26
CA GLU A 4 23.15 8.20 49.44
C GLU A 4 22.93 7.97 47.96
N LYS A 5 22.33 6.83 47.60
CA LYS A 5 22.02 6.48 46.22
C LYS A 5 20.93 7.40 45.67
N GLN A 6 19.86 7.65 46.43
CA GLN A 6 18.82 8.62 46.10
C GLN A 6 19.34 10.06 45.98
N MET A 7 20.29 10.46 46.84
CA MET A 7 20.95 11.76 46.76
C MET A 7 21.80 11.92 45.49
N GLN A 8 22.52 10.88 45.08
CA GLN A 8 23.30 10.87 43.83
C GLN A 8 22.39 10.89 42.60
N GLU A 9 21.29 10.14 42.63
CA GLU A 9 20.29 10.11 41.55
C GLU A 9 19.59 11.48 41.41
N LEU A 10 19.21 12.10 42.52
CA LEU A 10 18.62 13.44 42.53
C LEU A 10 19.61 14.51 42.02
N ALA A 11 20.90 14.37 42.32
CA ALA A 11 21.93 15.26 41.80
C ALA A 11 22.10 15.11 40.28
N PHE A 12 22.10 13.87 39.78
CA PHE A 12 22.14 13.56 38.35
C PHE A 12 20.94 14.15 37.60
N TYR A 13 19.71 13.94 38.11
CA TYR A 13 18.51 14.50 37.47
C TYR A 13 18.47 16.03 37.49
N LYS A 14 19.01 16.68 38.53
CA LYS A 14 19.13 18.15 38.57
C LYS A 14 20.10 18.67 37.52
N GLU A 15 21.20 17.96 37.28
CA GLU A 15 22.21 18.32 36.28
C GLU A 15 21.68 18.12 34.86
N GLU A 16 21.03 16.99 34.58
CA GLU A 16 20.34 16.74 33.30
C GLU A 16 19.21 17.75 33.05
N TYR A 17 18.39 18.06 34.06
CA TYR A 17 17.36 19.09 33.93
C TYR A 17 17.94 20.47 33.62
N ALA A 18 19.07 20.84 34.24
CA ALA A 18 19.75 22.10 33.95
C ALA A 18 20.31 22.13 32.52
N LYS A 19 20.81 21.00 32.02
CA LYS A 19 21.30 20.84 30.64
C LYS A 19 20.16 20.93 29.63
N LEU A 20 19.06 20.20 29.83
CA LEU A 20 17.85 20.27 29.01
C LEU A 20 17.26 21.69 28.99
N LYS A 21 17.24 22.39 30.13
CA LYS A 21 16.77 23.77 30.19
C LYS A 21 17.64 24.70 29.34
N LYS A 22 18.95 24.48 29.31
CA LYS A 22 19.88 25.26 28.48
C LYS A 22 19.69 24.94 26.99
N GLU A 23 19.53 23.66 26.64
CA GLU A 23 19.24 23.22 25.27
C GLU A 23 17.89 23.77 24.77
N ASN A 24 16.84 23.77 25.60
CA ASN A 24 15.55 24.37 25.26
C ASN A 24 15.64 25.87 24.99
N VAL A 25 16.39 26.62 25.79
CA VAL A 25 16.60 28.06 25.53
C VAL A 25 17.38 28.27 24.21
N GLU A 26 18.34 27.41 23.90
CA GLU A 26 19.07 27.47 22.63
C GLU A 26 18.18 27.10 21.43
N LEU A 27 17.31 26.10 21.59
CA LEU A 27 16.32 25.69 20.58
C LEU A 27 15.25 26.76 20.37
N GLU A 28 14.72 27.37 21.42
CA GLU A 28 13.81 28.51 21.34
C GLU A 28 14.46 29.67 20.56
N THR A 29 15.72 29.96 20.86
CA THR A 29 16.47 31.01 20.15
C THR A 29 16.64 30.67 18.66
N LYS A 30 16.98 29.42 18.33
CA LYS A 30 17.09 28.93 16.94
C LYS A 30 15.73 28.96 16.23
N LEU A 31 14.65 28.59 16.92
CA LEU A 31 13.30 28.61 16.40
C LEU A 31 12.86 30.04 16.08
N THR A 32 13.01 30.98 17.01
CA THR A 32 12.69 32.39 16.77
C THR A 32 13.50 32.98 15.63
N PHE A 33 14.77 32.58 15.49
CA PHE A 33 15.61 32.99 14.36
C PHE A 33 15.14 32.40 13.02
N ALA A 34 14.74 31.13 13.01
CA ALA A 34 14.20 30.46 11.83
C ALA A 34 12.84 31.03 11.42
N GLU A 35 11.95 31.28 12.37
CA GLU A 35 10.65 31.96 12.16
C GLU A 35 10.86 33.34 11.55
N ARG A 36 11.80 34.13 12.09
CA ARG A 36 12.14 35.43 11.52
C ARG A 36 12.68 35.31 10.09
N GLN A 37 13.52 34.32 9.80
CA GLN A 37 13.99 34.08 8.42
C GLN A 37 12.86 33.66 7.48
N ARG A 38 11.93 32.83 7.95
CA ARG A 38 10.73 32.43 7.20
C ARG A 38 9.87 33.66 6.90
N ASP A 39 9.56 34.46 7.91
CA ASP A 39 8.71 35.65 7.76
C ASP A 39 9.37 36.69 6.83
N GLU A 40 10.70 36.85 6.90
CA GLU A 40 11.45 37.68 5.94
C GLU A 40 11.41 37.10 4.52
N ALA A 41 11.53 35.78 4.36
CA ALA A 41 11.45 35.12 3.06
C ALA A 41 10.04 35.21 2.46
N GLU A 42 9.00 35.06 3.28
CA GLU A 42 7.60 35.23 2.89
C GLU A 42 7.30 36.68 2.50
N ALA A 43 7.79 37.65 3.27
CA ALA A 43 7.67 39.07 2.93
C ALA A 43 8.38 39.40 1.60
N LYS A 44 9.60 38.85 1.38
CA LYS A 44 10.32 38.98 0.10
C LYS A 44 9.54 38.32 -1.03
N LEU A 45 9.00 37.12 -0.83
CA LEU A 45 8.20 36.39 -1.81
C LEU A 45 6.90 37.13 -2.13
N ALA A 46 6.21 37.68 -1.14
CA ALA A 46 5.01 38.49 -1.31
C ALA A 46 5.32 39.77 -2.10
N LYS A 47 6.45 40.42 -1.82
CA LYS A 47 6.94 41.59 -2.57
C LYS A 47 7.27 41.25 -4.02
N ILE A 48 7.92 40.11 -4.27
CA ILE A 48 8.17 39.58 -5.62
C ILE A 48 6.84 39.30 -6.31
N LYS A 49 5.93 38.53 -5.68
CA LYS A 49 4.62 38.17 -6.23
C LYS A 49 3.72 39.38 -6.50
N GLY A 50 3.83 40.43 -5.69
CA GLY A 50 3.11 41.70 -5.83
C GLY A 50 3.71 42.65 -6.85
N SER A 51 4.98 42.46 -7.23
CA SER A 51 5.71 43.36 -8.13
C SER A 51 5.09 43.42 -9.53
N PHE A 52 5.22 44.58 -10.17
CA PHE A 52 4.77 44.79 -11.54
C PHE A 52 5.45 43.81 -12.51
N ALA A 53 6.76 43.58 -12.37
CA ALA A 53 7.52 42.63 -13.18
C ALA A 53 7.00 41.18 -13.05
N TRP A 54 6.66 40.73 -11.84
CA TRP A 54 6.08 39.41 -11.64
C TRP A 54 4.69 39.28 -12.24
N LYS A 55 3.84 40.31 -12.11
CA LYS A 55 2.53 40.36 -12.77
C LYS A 55 2.66 40.36 -14.29
N LEU A 56 3.60 41.13 -14.85
CA LEU A 56 3.90 41.17 -16.29
C LEU A 56 4.45 39.84 -16.83
N SER A 57 5.18 39.08 -16.01
CA SER A 57 5.71 37.78 -16.38
C SER A 57 4.65 36.67 -16.40
N LYS A 58 3.39 36.93 -16.00
CA LYS A 58 2.31 35.93 -15.99
C LYS A 58 2.15 35.21 -17.35
N PRO A 59 2.07 35.89 -18.51
CA PRO A 59 2.07 35.21 -19.82
C PRO A 59 3.33 34.37 -20.07
N LEU A 60 4.52 34.85 -19.73
CA LEU A 60 5.77 34.09 -19.86
C LEU A 60 5.84 32.87 -18.93
N ARG A 61 5.32 32.97 -17.71
CA ARG A 61 5.21 31.87 -16.75
C ARG A 61 4.15 30.85 -17.19
N ALA A 62 3.04 31.31 -17.75
CA ALA A 62 2.04 30.43 -18.37
C ALA A 62 2.62 29.73 -19.61
N LEU A 63 3.38 30.44 -20.45
CA LEU A 63 4.13 29.86 -21.57
C LEU A 63 5.22 28.90 -21.11
N ARG A 64 5.89 29.15 -19.98
CA ARG A 64 6.85 28.23 -19.37
C ARG A 64 6.16 26.97 -18.84
N VAL A 65 5.00 27.09 -18.19
CA VAL A 65 4.21 25.93 -17.77
C VAL A 65 3.69 25.16 -18.98
N LEU A 66 3.24 25.85 -20.02
CA LEU A 66 2.86 25.25 -21.30
C LEU A 66 4.05 24.62 -22.02
N TYR A 67 5.24 25.21 -21.94
CA TYR A 67 6.47 24.69 -22.51
C TYR A 67 6.99 23.50 -21.71
N ILE A 68 6.92 23.50 -20.39
CA ILE A 68 7.23 22.36 -19.53
C ILE A 68 6.23 21.23 -19.78
N HIS A 69 4.94 21.55 -19.91
CA HIS A 69 3.92 20.59 -20.34
C HIS A 69 4.23 20.05 -21.74
N TRP A 70 4.49 20.93 -22.71
CA TRP A 70 4.77 20.57 -24.10
C TRP A 70 6.08 19.78 -24.24
N SER A 71 7.11 20.11 -23.47
CA SER A 71 8.38 19.39 -23.43
C SER A 71 8.28 18.03 -22.73
N TYR A 72 7.25 17.81 -21.92
CA TYR A 72 6.85 16.48 -21.42
C TYR A 72 6.16 15.64 -22.50
N TYR A 73 5.35 16.28 -23.35
CA TYR A 73 4.61 15.68 -24.47
C TYR A 73 5.30 15.96 -25.81
N LYS A 74 6.57 15.55 -25.95
CA LYS A 74 7.45 15.81 -27.12
C LYS A 74 6.91 15.35 -28.48
N THR A 75 5.77 14.67 -28.57
CA THR A 75 5.27 14.08 -29.83
C THR A 75 3.74 14.23 -30.00
N PRO A 76 3.24 14.41 -31.23
CA PRO A 76 1.80 14.43 -31.55
C PRO A 76 1.04 13.19 -31.04
N LYS A 77 1.71 12.03 -30.97
CA LYS A 77 1.16 10.77 -30.46
C LYS A 77 0.70 10.91 -29.00
N LYS A 78 1.51 11.52 -28.13
CA LYS A 78 1.18 11.74 -26.72
C LYS A 78 0.01 12.73 -26.54
N ILE A 79 -0.14 13.71 -27.45
CA ILE A 79 -1.27 14.65 -27.42
C ILE A 79 -2.59 13.91 -27.75
N ILE A 80 -2.59 13.08 -28.80
CA ILE A 80 -3.76 12.26 -29.17
C ILE A 80 -4.14 11.33 -28.02
N GLU A 81 -3.14 10.69 -27.41
CA GLU A 81 -3.31 9.81 -26.24
C GLU A 81 -3.95 10.54 -25.06
N ARG A 82 -3.50 11.76 -24.74
CA ARG A 82 -4.12 12.60 -23.72
C ARG A 82 -5.60 12.88 -23.99
N PHE A 83 -5.97 13.23 -25.22
CA PHE A 83 -7.39 13.46 -25.56
C PHE A 83 -8.24 12.20 -25.44
N LYS A 84 -7.67 11.04 -25.86
CA LYS A 84 -8.32 9.74 -25.65
C LYS A 84 -8.50 9.44 -24.16
N ASN A 85 -7.47 9.67 -23.35
CA ASN A 85 -7.50 9.44 -21.90
C ASN A 85 -8.51 10.36 -21.21
N LYS A 86 -8.55 11.66 -21.52
CA LYS A 86 -9.57 12.58 -20.98
C LYS A 86 -11.00 12.16 -21.32
N LYS A 87 -11.22 11.65 -22.54
CA LYS A 87 -12.53 11.14 -22.96
C LYS A 87 -12.89 9.86 -22.24
N LEU A 88 -11.91 8.99 -21.98
CA LEU A 88 -12.08 7.76 -21.22
C LEU A 88 -12.39 8.07 -19.75
N GLU A 89 -11.64 8.97 -19.15
CA GLU A 89 -11.81 9.48 -17.78
C GLU A 89 -13.20 10.07 -17.57
N LYS A 90 -13.67 10.95 -18.48
CA LYS A 90 -15.03 11.49 -18.40
C LYS A 90 -16.10 10.39 -18.44
N LYS A 91 -15.91 9.38 -19.31
CA LYS A 91 -16.84 8.24 -19.38
C LYS A 91 -16.77 7.38 -18.11
N ALA A 92 -15.58 7.20 -17.54
CA ALA A 92 -15.40 6.49 -16.30
C ALA A 92 -16.13 7.21 -15.16
N HIS A 93 -16.00 8.53 -15.04
CA HIS A 93 -16.69 9.30 -14.00
C HIS A 93 -18.22 9.22 -14.14
N GLU A 94 -18.74 9.27 -15.38
CA GLU A 94 -20.18 9.08 -15.60
C GLU A 94 -20.65 7.66 -15.22
N TYR A 95 -19.85 6.63 -15.55
CA TYR A 95 -20.16 5.23 -15.29
C TYR A 95 -20.04 4.86 -13.80
N LEU A 96 -19.01 5.35 -13.12
CA LEU A 96 -18.71 5.10 -11.71
C LEU A 96 -19.48 6.03 -10.77
N GLY A 97 -19.99 7.16 -11.28
CA GLY A 97 -20.83 8.09 -10.55
C GLY A 97 -22.29 7.67 -10.60
N LEU A 98 -23.19 8.59 -10.95
CA LEU A 98 -24.65 8.37 -10.87
C LEU A 98 -25.17 7.22 -11.73
N ARG A 99 -24.48 6.79 -12.80
CA ARG A 99 -24.90 5.63 -13.60
C ARG A 99 -24.57 4.29 -12.96
N SER A 100 -23.73 4.28 -11.93
CA SER A 100 -23.47 3.05 -11.15
C SER A 100 -24.64 2.69 -10.24
N PHE A 101 -25.52 3.67 -9.96
CA PHE A 101 -26.65 3.47 -9.04
C PHE A 101 -27.62 2.43 -9.62
N PRO A 102 -28.22 1.59 -8.75
CA PRO A 102 -29.13 0.55 -9.20
C PRO A 102 -30.27 1.14 -10.03
N ASN A 103 -30.47 0.62 -11.24
CA ASN A 103 -31.65 0.95 -12.02
C ASN A 103 -32.91 0.34 -11.37
N GLU A 104 -34.10 0.64 -11.89
CA GLU A 104 -35.36 0.17 -11.28
C GLU A 104 -35.44 -1.36 -11.16
N GLN A 105 -34.90 -2.10 -12.12
CA GLN A 105 -34.89 -3.56 -12.11
C GLN A 105 -33.90 -4.08 -11.06
N GLU A 106 -32.66 -3.59 -11.06
CA GLU A 106 -31.64 -3.95 -10.06
C GLU A 106 -32.11 -3.62 -8.64
N ARG A 107 -32.75 -2.47 -8.45
CA ARG A 107 -33.33 -2.06 -7.16
C ARG A 107 -34.37 -3.07 -6.67
N LYS A 108 -35.31 -3.48 -7.54
CA LYS A 108 -36.32 -4.49 -7.20
C LYS A 108 -35.69 -5.84 -6.85
N GLU A 109 -34.63 -6.23 -7.57
CA GLU A 109 -33.90 -7.46 -7.30
C GLU A 109 -33.18 -7.42 -5.95
N GLN A 110 -32.52 -6.29 -5.63
CA GLN A 110 -31.82 -6.10 -4.36
C GLN A 110 -32.81 -6.05 -3.17
N GLU A 111 -33.88 -5.27 -3.29
CA GLU A 111 -34.92 -5.16 -2.25
C GLU A 111 -35.71 -6.46 -2.07
N GLY A 112 -35.89 -7.24 -3.14
CA GLY A 112 -36.58 -8.53 -3.11
C GLY A 112 -35.70 -9.72 -2.72
N TYR A 113 -34.39 -9.52 -2.54
CA TYR A 113 -33.47 -10.60 -2.19
C TYR A 113 -33.72 -11.11 -0.77
N ASN A 114 -33.86 -12.43 -0.63
CA ASN A 114 -34.11 -13.06 0.65
C ASN A 114 -32.83 -13.64 1.26
N PHE A 115 -32.18 -12.86 2.12
CA PHE A 115 -31.04 -13.30 2.92
C PHE A 115 -31.45 -14.40 3.91
N LYS A 116 -30.56 -15.39 4.10
CA LYS A 116 -30.70 -16.47 5.09
C LYS A 116 -30.67 -15.93 6.51
N GLU A 117 -29.76 -15.00 6.76
CA GLU A 117 -29.62 -14.28 8.03
C GLU A 117 -29.83 -12.79 7.78
N LYS A 118 -30.74 -12.17 8.54
CA LYS A 118 -31.03 -10.75 8.43
C LYS A 118 -30.20 -9.99 9.45
N HIS A 119 -28.99 -9.63 9.05
CA HIS A 119 -28.12 -8.76 9.82
C HIS A 119 -28.66 -7.32 9.83
N THR A 120 -28.35 -6.57 10.88
CA THR A 120 -28.62 -5.13 10.99
C THR A 120 -27.29 -4.40 11.08
N ILE A 121 -27.05 -3.47 10.14
CA ILE A 121 -25.85 -2.65 10.11
C ILE A 121 -26.15 -1.31 10.80
N SER A 122 -25.54 -1.08 11.96
CA SER A 122 -25.57 0.20 12.67
C SER A 122 -24.55 1.16 12.08
N ILE A 123 -25.02 2.19 11.40
CA ILE A 123 -24.16 3.19 10.75
C ILE A 123 -23.90 4.32 11.75
N LEU A 124 -22.66 4.43 12.19
CA LEU A 124 -22.22 5.43 13.16
C LEU A 124 -21.77 6.69 12.44
N VAL A 125 -22.42 7.81 12.74
CA VAL A 125 -22.10 9.11 12.14
C VAL A 125 -21.95 10.17 13.23
N PRO A 126 -20.71 10.48 13.65
CA PRO A 126 -20.45 11.61 14.55
C PRO A 126 -20.69 12.93 13.80
N LEU A 127 -21.53 13.81 14.34
CA LEU A 127 -21.86 15.11 13.73
C LEU A 127 -21.15 16.24 14.48
N TYR A 128 -20.61 17.20 13.72
CA TYR A 128 -20.06 18.44 14.26
C TYR A 128 -20.16 19.58 13.24
N ASN A 129 -21.05 20.54 13.50
CA ASN A 129 -21.24 21.75 12.69
C ASN A 129 -21.41 21.45 11.19
N THR A 130 -22.03 20.31 10.86
CA THR A 130 -22.17 19.80 9.49
C THR A 130 -23.04 20.75 8.65
N PRO A 131 -22.56 21.20 7.47
CA PRO A 131 -23.37 22.04 6.57
C PRO A 131 -24.70 21.38 6.20
N GLU A 132 -25.77 22.17 6.16
CA GLU A 132 -27.15 21.70 5.94
C GLU A 132 -27.30 20.80 4.71
N ASN A 133 -26.71 21.20 3.57
CA ASN A 133 -26.80 20.43 2.33
C ASN A 133 -26.05 19.10 2.44
N PHE A 134 -24.86 19.09 3.06
CA PHE A 134 -24.08 17.88 3.23
C PHE A 134 -24.78 16.90 4.18
N LEU A 135 -25.35 17.41 5.29
CA LEU A 135 -26.11 16.60 6.24
C LEU A 135 -27.31 15.92 5.58
N LYS A 136 -28.08 16.66 4.76
CA LYS A 136 -29.23 16.11 4.04
C LYS A 136 -28.81 15.07 3.01
N GLU A 137 -27.80 15.35 2.20
CA GLU A 137 -27.28 14.40 1.20
C GLU A 137 -26.75 13.11 1.86
N MET A 138 -26.05 13.24 3.00
CA MET A 138 -25.54 12.13 3.78
C MET A 138 -26.68 11.25 4.32
N ILE A 139 -27.66 11.84 5.02
CA ILE A 139 -28.82 11.10 5.57
C ILE A 139 -29.62 10.46 4.43
N ASP A 140 -29.90 11.20 3.36
CA ASP A 140 -30.62 10.68 2.19
C ASP A 140 -29.90 9.48 1.57
N SER A 141 -28.56 9.50 1.48
CA SER A 141 -27.78 8.39 0.93
C SER A 141 -27.91 7.08 1.74
N VAL A 142 -28.21 7.18 3.04
CA VAL A 142 -28.53 6.04 3.90
C VAL A 142 -30.00 5.63 3.75
N VAL A 143 -30.92 6.61 3.73
CA VAL A 143 -32.37 6.36 3.59
C VAL A 143 -32.68 5.62 2.28
N TYR A 144 -31.98 5.94 1.19
CA TYR A 144 -32.18 5.35 -0.13
C TYR A 144 -31.52 3.99 -0.34
N GLN A 145 -30.90 3.40 0.68
CA GLN A 145 -30.27 2.08 0.57
C GLN A 145 -31.28 1.00 0.17
N THR A 146 -30.87 0.09 -0.72
CA THR A 146 -31.71 -1.02 -1.21
C THR A 146 -31.78 -2.19 -0.23
N TYR A 147 -30.83 -2.27 0.70
CA TYR A 147 -30.91 -3.16 1.85
C TYR A 147 -31.67 -2.48 2.99
N GLY A 148 -32.64 -3.16 3.59
CA GLY A 148 -33.47 -2.58 4.65
C GLY A 148 -32.92 -2.75 6.08
N GLY A 149 -31.98 -3.66 6.28
CA GLY A 149 -31.42 -4.04 7.60
C GLY A 149 -30.35 -3.05 8.08
N TRP A 150 -30.76 -1.82 8.38
CA TRP A 150 -29.86 -0.80 8.91
C TRP A 150 -30.54 0.09 9.95
N GLU A 151 -29.71 0.74 10.74
CA GLU A 151 -30.08 1.89 11.57
C GLU A 151 -28.98 2.96 11.44
N LEU A 152 -29.37 4.23 11.60
CA LEU A 152 -28.47 5.36 11.48
C LEU A 152 -28.34 6.02 12.85
N CYS A 153 -27.17 5.90 13.46
CA CYS A 153 -26.86 6.38 14.80
C CYS A 153 -26.10 7.71 14.72
N LEU A 154 -26.78 8.80 15.08
CA LEU A 154 -26.28 10.18 14.98
C LEU A 154 -26.01 10.75 16.37
N ALA A 155 -24.73 11.01 16.68
CA ALA A 155 -24.33 11.72 17.90
C ALA A 155 -23.84 13.13 17.54
N ASP A 156 -24.55 14.15 18.01
CA ASP A 156 -24.36 15.54 17.61
C ASP A 156 -23.60 16.38 18.64
N GLY A 157 -22.32 16.63 18.34
CA GLY A 157 -21.43 17.52 19.09
C GLY A 157 -21.44 18.99 18.63
N SER A 158 -22.34 19.40 17.73
CA SER A 158 -22.37 20.76 17.15
C SER A 158 -22.62 21.86 18.19
N ASP A 159 -22.19 23.09 17.91
CA ASP A 159 -22.44 24.23 18.77
C ASP A 159 -23.85 24.83 18.59
N ASP A 160 -24.20 25.82 19.43
CA ASP A 160 -25.51 26.47 19.42
C ASP A 160 -25.81 27.25 18.13
N ASN A 161 -24.79 27.73 17.41
CA ASN A 161 -24.99 28.40 16.11
C ASN A 161 -25.39 27.41 15.01
N HIS A 162 -25.21 26.12 15.27
CA HIS A 162 -25.52 25.02 14.36
C HIS A 162 -26.69 24.16 14.87
N ALA A 163 -27.60 24.75 15.67
CA ALA A 163 -28.79 24.07 16.19
C ALA A 163 -29.67 23.43 15.09
N TYR A 164 -29.61 23.94 13.86
CA TYR A 164 -30.29 23.39 12.68
C TYR A 164 -29.92 21.92 12.40
N VAL A 165 -28.70 21.48 12.76
CA VAL A 165 -28.25 20.08 12.61
C VAL A 165 -29.23 19.14 13.34
N GLY A 166 -29.47 19.43 14.62
CA GLY A 166 -30.40 18.64 15.43
C GLY A 166 -31.85 18.74 14.96
N GLU A 167 -32.28 19.90 14.44
CA GLU A 167 -33.63 20.06 13.88
C GLU A 167 -33.87 19.15 12.68
N ILE A 168 -32.90 19.12 11.75
CA ILE A 168 -32.92 18.26 10.57
C ILE A 168 -32.92 16.79 10.99
N CYS A 169 -31.99 16.36 11.84
CA CYS A 169 -31.91 14.96 12.28
C CYS A 169 -33.23 14.49 12.94
N ARG A 170 -33.85 15.33 13.78
CA ARG A 170 -35.16 15.03 14.40
C ARG A 170 -36.30 14.98 13.38
N GLU A 171 -36.25 15.76 12.30
CA GLU A 171 -37.22 15.69 11.23
C GLU A 171 -37.14 14.34 10.49
N TYR A 172 -35.93 13.89 10.18
CA TYR A 172 -35.69 12.58 9.57
C TYR A 172 -36.08 11.42 10.48
N ALA A 173 -35.72 11.47 11.77
CA ALA A 173 -36.09 10.45 12.76
C ALA A 173 -37.62 10.32 12.97
N LYS A 174 -38.39 11.39 12.75
CA LYS A 174 -39.87 11.32 12.74
C LYS A 174 -40.43 10.59 11.52
N LYS A 175 -39.71 10.59 10.40
CA LYS A 175 -40.11 9.96 9.13
C LYS A 175 -39.67 8.50 9.05
N ASP A 176 -38.53 8.17 9.64
CA ASP A 176 -37.97 6.82 9.64
C ASP A 176 -37.44 6.47 11.04
N ALA A 177 -38.07 5.48 11.68
CA ALA A 177 -37.74 5.06 13.04
C ALA A 177 -36.36 4.37 13.16
N ARG A 178 -35.71 4.03 12.04
CA ARG A 178 -34.35 3.50 12.01
C ARG A 178 -33.29 4.56 12.25
N ILE A 179 -33.66 5.84 12.23
CA ILE A 179 -32.74 6.96 12.48
C ILE A 179 -32.83 7.33 13.97
N VAL A 180 -31.72 7.15 14.67
CA VAL A 180 -31.59 7.43 16.11
C VAL A 180 -30.64 8.61 16.28
N TYR A 181 -31.09 9.63 17.01
CA TYR A 181 -30.36 10.88 17.19
C TYR A 181 -30.19 11.22 18.68
N GLU A 182 -28.99 11.62 19.05
CA GLU A 182 -28.66 12.15 20.37
C GLU A 182 -27.87 13.47 20.25
N LYS A 183 -28.30 14.49 21.01
CA LYS A 183 -27.51 15.72 21.19
C LYS A 183 -26.54 15.51 22.34
N LEU A 184 -25.25 15.74 22.11
CA LEU A 184 -24.24 15.61 23.15
C LEU A 184 -24.19 16.87 24.03
N GLU A 185 -23.91 16.69 25.32
CA GLU A 185 -23.72 17.81 26.27
C GLU A 185 -22.53 18.71 25.88
N ARG A 186 -21.51 18.12 25.26
CA ARG A 186 -20.31 18.79 24.75
C ARG A 186 -19.71 18.00 23.58
N ASN A 187 -18.97 18.67 22.72
CA ASN A 187 -18.16 18.01 21.70
C ASN A 187 -17.04 17.20 22.37
N GLU A 188 -16.98 15.89 22.13
CA GLU A 188 -15.99 15.00 22.72
C GLU A 188 -14.81 14.67 21.78
N GLY A 189 -14.76 15.30 20.60
CA GLY A 189 -13.81 14.97 19.53
C GLY A 189 -14.32 13.83 18.64
N ILE A 190 -13.59 13.51 17.57
CA ILE A 190 -14.03 12.51 16.59
C ILE A 190 -14.21 11.13 17.24
N SER A 191 -13.21 10.65 17.99
CA SER A 191 -13.30 9.36 18.68
C SER A 191 -14.39 9.35 19.75
N GLY A 192 -14.50 10.43 20.54
CA GLY A 192 -15.52 10.56 21.58
C GLY A 192 -16.94 10.52 21.01
N ASN A 193 -17.22 11.32 19.99
CA ASN A 193 -18.54 11.38 19.37
C ASN A 193 -18.89 10.04 18.69
N THR A 194 -17.94 9.37 18.04
CA THR A 194 -18.17 8.02 17.47
C THR A 194 -18.49 6.99 18.56
N ASN A 195 -17.85 7.07 19.72
CA ASN A 195 -18.17 6.21 20.85
C ASN A 195 -19.60 6.45 21.37
N GLN A 196 -20.12 7.67 21.30
CA GLN A 196 -21.52 7.96 21.63
C GLN A 196 -22.47 7.36 20.59
N CYS A 197 -22.15 7.46 19.29
CA CYS A 197 -22.90 6.76 18.24
C CYS A 197 -22.98 5.25 18.53
N TYR A 198 -21.88 4.63 18.94
CA TYR A 198 -21.84 3.20 19.25
C TYR A 198 -22.78 2.81 20.41
N LYS A 199 -23.03 3.69 21.39
CA LYS A 199 -23.98 3.43 22.47
C LYS A 199 -25.43 3.39 21.98
N LEU A 200 -25.74 4.11 20.91
CA LEU A 200 -27.05 4.11 20.27
C LEU A 200 -27.28 2.85 19.41
N ALA A 201 -26.19 2.23 18.94
CA ALA A 201 -26.25 1.08 18.05
C ALA A 201 -26.88 -0.16 18.72
N THR A 202 -27.62 -0.93 17.96
CA THR A 202 -28.29 -2.19 18.31
C THR A 202 -27.98 -3.33 17.32
N GLY A 203 -27.52 -3.01 16.12
CA GLY A 203 -27.12 -3.95 15.07
C GLY A 203 -25.95 -4.87 15.44
N ASP A 204 -25.87 -6.00 14.73
CA ASP A 204 -24.80 -7.00 14.87
C ASP A 204 -23.57 -6.68 14.01
N PHE A 205 -23.70 -5.74 13.08
CA PHE A 205 -22.60 -5.12 12.34
C PHE A 205 -22.57 -3.61 12.56
N ILE A 206 -21.37 -3.03 12.52
CA ILE A 206 -21.10 -1.61 12.73
C ILE A 206 -20.47 -1.04 11.46
N GLY A 207 -21.03 0.04 10.93
CA GLY A 207 -20.49 0.80 9.80
C GLY A 207 -20.01 2.17 10.22
N LEU A 208 -18.85 2.60 9.71
CA LEU A 208 -18.31 3.94 9.98
C LEU A 208 -18.56 4.86 8.79
N PHE A 209 -19.22 5.99 9.00
CA PHE A 209 -19.58 6.90 7.93
C PHE A 209 -19.39 8.36 8.33
N ASP A 210 -18.76 9.13 7.44
CA ASP A 210 -18.50 10.55 7.66
C ASP A 210 -19.72 11.40 7.29
N HIS A 211 -19.92 12.46 8.07
CA HIS A 211 -21.15 13.25 8.06
C HIS A 211 -21.35 14.10 6.80
N ASP A 212 -20.32 14.22 5.95
CA ASP A 212 -20.26 15.08 4.77
C ASP A 212 -20.11 14.32 3.43
N ASP A 213 -20.09 12.99 3.49
CA ASP A 213 -19.89 12.10 2.35
C ASP A 213 -21.19 11.45 1.87
N ILE A 214 -21.11 10.68 0.79
CA ILE A 214 -22.28 10.04 0.13
C ILE A 214 -22.01 8.55 -0.05
N LEU A 215 -22.99 7.72 0.34
CA LEU A 215 -22.99 6.29 0.05
C LEU A 215 -23.69 5.96 -1.26
N HIS A 216 -23.17 4.97 -1.97
CA HIS A 216 -23.87 4.33 -3.08
C HIS A 216 -25.13 3.60 -2.59
N PRO A 217 -26.31 3.70 -3.23
CA PRO A 217 -27.56 3.10 -2.75
C PRO A 217 -27.56 1.57 -2.57
N GLY A 218 -26.62 0.89 -3.24
CA GLY A 218 -26.45 -0.56 -3.12
C GLY A 218 -25.39 -1.01 -2.11
N VAL A 219 -24.66 -0.11 -1.42
CA VAL A 219 -23.47 -0.51 -0.64
C VAL A 219 -23.81 -1.50 0.47
N LEU A 220 -24.89 -1.25 1.21
CA LEU A 220 -25.30 -2.15 2.30
C LEU A 220 -25.77 -3.51 1.79
N PHE A 221 -26.38 -3.54 0.60
CA PHE A 221 -26.77 -4.79 -0.05
C PHE A 221 -25.54 -5.62 -0.46
N GLU A 222 -24.56 -5.00 -1.10
CA GLU A 222 -23.30 -5.65 -1.49
C GLU A 222 -22.54 -6.18 -0.27
N TYR A 223 -22.56 -5.43 0.84
CA TYR A 223 -21.93 -5.85 2.09
C TYR A 223 -22.68 -7.02 2.74
N ALA A 224 -24.00 -6.95 2.86
CA ALA A 224 -24.82 -8.07 3.36
C ALA A 224 -24.62 -9.34 2.52
N LYS A 225 -24.50 -9.18 1.20
CA LYS A 225 -24.17 -10.25 0.24
C LYS A 225 -22.86 -10.95 0.58
N VAL A 226 -21.77 -10.20 0.74
CA VAL A 226 -20.47 -10.83 1.05
C VAL A 226 -20.38 -11.36 2.48
N ILE A 227 -21.12 -10.77 3.43
CA ILE A 227 -21.28 -11.33 4.78
C ILE A 227 -21.91 -12.73 4.69
N GLU A 228 -22.99 -12.90 3.95
CA GLU A 228 -23.64 -14.22 3.78
C GLU A 228 -22.79 -15.20 2.94
N GLU A 229 -22.29 -14.76 1.78
CA GLU A 229 -21.65 -15.65 0.81
C GLU A 229 -20.23 -16.04 1.21
N LYS A 230 -19.50 -15.15 1.88
CA LYS A 230 -18.10 -15.36 2.26
C LYS A 230 -17.91 -15.51 3.77
N GLY A 231 -18.91 -15.20 4.60
CA GLY A 231 -18.75 -15.16 6.05
C GLY A 231 -17.82 -14.03 6.48
N ALA A 232 -17.94 -12.86 5.85
CA ALA A 232 -17.11 -11.71 6.15
C ALA A 232 -17.42 -11.16 7.56
N ASP A 233 -16.38 -10.89 8.35
CA ASP A 233 -16.51 -10.17 9.62
C ASP A 233 -15.90 -8.77 9.58
N TYR A 234 -15.19 -8.43 8.51
CA TYR A 234 -14.77 -7.08 8.16
C TYR A 234 -14.94 -6.86 6.65
N VAL A 235 -15.58 -5.77 6.24
CA VAL A 235 -15.88 -5.47 4.84
C VAL A 235 -15.50 -4.02 4.51
N TYR A 236 -14.87 -3.82 3.35
CA TYR A 236 -14.58 -2.49 2.81
C TYR A 236 -14.74 -2.45 1.28
N CYS A 237 -14.78 -1.24 0.70
CA CYS A 237 -14.97 -1.03 -0.74
C CYS A 237 -13.98 -0.02 -1.32
N ASP A 238 -13.96 0.10 -2.64
CA ASP A 238 -13.28 1.19 -3.33
C ASP A 238 -14.02 2.51 -3.11
N GLU A 239 -13.32 3.62 -3.31
CA GLU A 239 -13.87 4.96 -3.12
C GLU A 239 -13.43 5.95 -4.23
N ALA A 240 -14.18 7.03 -4.37
CA ALA A 240 -13.81 8.14 -5.24
C ALA A 240 -13.94 9.47 -4.50
N THR A 241 -12.95 10.35 -4.67
CA THR A 241 -13.08 11.73 -4.19
C THR A 241 -13.79 12.58 -5.25
N PHE A 242 -14.72 13.44 -4.86
CA PHE A 242 -15.45 14.35 -5.76
C PHE A 242 -15.52 15.78 -5.21
N THR A 243 -15.96 16.73 -6.03
CA THR A 243 -16.14 18.13 -5.60
C THR A 243 -17.38 18.79 -6.21
N GLY A 244 -17.84 19.87 -5.60
CA GLY A 244 -19.07 20.55 -5.96
C GLY A 244 -20.30 19.69 -5.66
N ASP A 245 -21.35 19.87 -6.47
CA ASP A 245 -22.70 19.39 -6.15
C ASP A 245 -23.05 18.03 -6.80
N SER A 246 -22.06 17.31 -7.35
CA SER A 246 -22.32 16.03 -8.01
C SER A 246 -21.15 15.07 -7.90
N ILE A 247 -21.44 13.82 -7.52
CA ILE A 247 -20.47 12.72 -7.49
C ILE A 247 -19.83 12.42 -8.85
N ASN A 248 -20.43 12.89 -9.97
CA ASN A 248 -19.82 12.76 -11.30
C ASN A 248 -18.59 13.67 -11.48
N ASN A 249 -18.40 14.66 -10.60
CA ASN A 249 -17.24 15.54 -10.59
C ASN A 249 -16.09 14.92 -9.80
N MET A 250 -15.74 13.67 -10.14
CA MET A 250 -14.65 12.93 -9.49
C MET A 250 -13.30 13.58 -9.78
N ILE A 251 -12.44 13.55 -8.76
CA ILE A 251 -11.06 14.05 -8.78
C ILE A 251 -10.08 12.88 -8.80
N THR A 252 -10.31 11.89 -7.93
CA THR A 252 -9.46 10.70 -7.80
C THR A 252 -10.30 9.44 -7.64
N LEU A 253 -9.79 8.34 -8.19
CA LEU A 253 -10.36 6.99 -8.05
C LEU A 253 -9.38 6.14 -7.23
N HIS A 254 -9.83 5.65 -6.09
CA HIS A 254 -9.05 4.79 -5.19
C HIS A 254 -9.56 3.35 -5.32
N PHE A 255 -8.99 2.65 -6.30
CA PHE A 255 -9.16 1.21 -6.50
C PHE A 255 -8.14 0.47 -5.65
N LYS A 256 -8.62 -0.13 -4.57
CA LYS A 256 -7.87 -0.76 -3.51
C LYS A 256 -7.55 -2.22 -3.88
N PRO A 257 -6.44 -2.79 -3.39
CA PRO A 257 -6.25 -4.23 -3.38
C PRO A 257 -7.19 -4.88 -2.34
N ASP A 258 -7.31 -6.21 -2.39
CA ASP A 258 -7.77 -7.02 -1.26
C ASP A 258 -6.84 -6.85 -0.04
N TYR A 259 -7.22 -7.42 1.11
CA TYR A 259 -6.52 -7.20 2.37
C TYR A 259 -5.02 -7.49 2.28
N ALA A 260 -4.22 -6.46 2.56
CA ALA A 260 -2.77 -6.44 2.45
C ALA A 260 -2.17 -5.77 3.68
N LEU A 261 -1.69 -6.57 4.63
CA LEU A 261 -1.18 -6.12 5.92
C LEU A 261 -0.02 -5.12 5.81
N ASP A 262 0.98 -5.40 4.96
CA ASP A 262 2.13 -4.51 4.78
C ASP A 262 1.75 -3.20 4.12
N THR A 263 0.83 -3.25 3.17
CA THR A 263 0.21 -2.06 2.57
C THR A 263 -0.52 -1.25 3.64
N LEU A 264 -1.31 -1.89 4.51
CA LEU A 264 -2.07 -1.23 5.58
C LEU A 264 -1.17 -0.60 6.64
N ARG A 265 -0.07 -1.27 7.03
CA ARG A 265 0.93 -0.73 7.96
C ARG A 265 1.61 0.52 7.41
N ALA A 266 1.88 0.56 6.10
CA ALA A 266 2.52 1.71 5.46
C ALA A 266 1.54 2.82 5.07
N ASN A 267 0.31 2.48 4.71
CA ASN A 267 -0.68 3.41 4.18
C ASN A 267 -2.08 2.95 4.60
N ASN A 268 -2.87 3.82 5.21
CA ASN A 268 -4.27 3.56 5.53
C ASN A 268 -5.13 3.54 4.25
N TYR A 269 -4.94 2.51 3.41
CA TYR A 269 -5.56 2.42 2.09
C TYR A 269 -7.00 1.90 2.16
N ILE A 270 -7.38 1.22 3.26
CA ILE A 270 -8.74 0.68 3.45
C ILE A 270 -9.74 1.81 3.61
N CYS A 271 -9.31 2.93 4.18
CA CYS A 271 -10.05 4.14 4.55
C CYS A 271 -11.44 4.35 3.90
N HIS A 272 -12.34 4.80 4.76
CA HIS A 272 -13.77 5.05 4.65
C HIS A 272 -14.69 3.88 4.29
N PHE A 273 -15.90 3.99 4.82
CA PHE A 273 -16.98 3.01 4.86
C PHE A 273 -16.57 1.55 5.02
N SER A 274 -15.92 1.29 6.15
CA SER A 274 -15.76 -0.08 6.66
C SER A 274 -16.98 -0.51 7.45
N VAL A 275 -17.44 -1.74 7.23
CA VAL A 275 -18.47 -2.42 8.03
C VAL A 275 -17.88 -3.68 8.64
N PHE A 276 -18.02 -3.85 9.94
CA PHE A 276 -17.42 -4.97 10.65
C PHE A 276 -18.35 -5.53 11.72
N LYS A 277 -18.14 -6.79 12.07
CA LYS A 277 -18.95 -7.49 13.05
C LYS A 277 -18.76 -6.84 14.42
N ARG A 278 -19.86 -6.53 15.11
CA ARG A 278 -19.85 -5.86 16.42
C ARG A 278 -18.97 -6.57 17.45
N THR A 279 -18.88 -7.89 17.39
CA THR A 279 -18.07 -8.69 18.32
C THR A 279 -16.58 -8.38 18.23
N LEU A 280 -16.08 -7.84 17.12
CA LEU A 280 -14.67 -7.44 16.99
C LEU A 280 -14.30 -6.27 17.92
N LEU A 281 -15.29 -5.47 18.37
CA LEU A 281 -15.08 -4.41 19.36
C LEU A 281 -15.18 -4.87 20.81
N GLN A 282 -15.68 -6.08 21.09
CA GLN A 282 -15.89 -6.54 22.47
C GLN A 282 -14.57 -6.88 23.19
N GLU A 283 -13.53 -7.19 22.42
CA GLU A 283 -12.21 -7.56 22.92
C GLU A 283 -11.21 -6.39 22.82
N THR A 284 -11.67 -5.19 22.45
CA THR A 284 -10.82 -4.02 22.26
C THR A 284 -11.41 -2.79 22.92
N GLU A 285 -10.57 -1.78 23.14
CA GLU A 285 -11.06 -0.43 23.34
C GLU A 285 -11.83 0.04 22.08
N LEU A 286 -12.79 0.96 22.27
CA LEU A 286 -13.52 1.56 21.16
C LEU A 286 -12.61 2.56 20.39
N PHE A 287 -13.11 3.73 20.04
CA PHE A 287 -12.30 4.78 19.44
C PHE A 287 -11.49 5.49 20.52
N ARG A 288 -10.16 5.49 20.37
CA ARG A 288 -9.17 5.97 21.33
C ARG A 288 -8.78 7.42 20.99
N LYS A 289 -9.04 8.37 21.89
CA LYS A 289 -8.91 9.82 21.63
C LYS A 289 -7.47 10.27 21.34
N GLU A 290 -6.50 9.56 21.89
CA GLU A 290 -5.08 9.81 21.68
C GLU A 290 -4.60 9.49 20.25
N TYR A 291 -5.47 8.89 19.42
CA TYR A 291 -5.26 8.70 17.97
C TYR A 291 -6.15 9.61 17.12
N ASP A 292 -6.86 10.58 17.70
CA ASP A 292 -7.65 11.55 16.93
C ASP A 292 -6.79 12.14 15.79
N GLY A 293 -7.34 12.17 14.57
CA GLY A 293 -6.63 12.49 13.32
C GLY A 293 -6.15 11.26 12.54
N SER A 294 -6.09 10.09 13.17
CA SER A 294 -5.77 8.80 12.55
C SER A 294 -6.50 7.63 13.26
N GLN A 295 -7.62 7.94 13.92
CA GLN A 295 -8.38 7.02 14.76
C GLN A 295 -8.98 5.85 13.95
N ASP A 296 -9.23 6.08 12.67
CA ASP A 296 -9.65 5.08 11.71
C ASP A 296 -8.50 4.09 11.41
N HIS A 297 -7.28 4.57 11.18
CA HIS A 297 -6.11 3.69 10.94
C HIS A 297 -5.83 2.79 12.15
N ASP A 298 -5.87 3.36 13.36
CA ASP A 298 -5.82 2.62 14.62
C ASP A 298 -6.88 1.49 14.66
N MET A 299 -8.14 1.88 14.45
CA MET A 299 -9.25 0.94 14.51
C MET A 299 -9.13 -0.15 13.45
N ILE A 300 -8.81 0.20 12.20
CA ILE A 300 -8.67 -0.74 11.09
C ILE A 300 -7.54 -1.73 11.39
N LEU A 301 -6.39 -1.28 11.90
CA LEU A 301 -5.27 -2.15 12.27
C LEU A 301 -5.66 -3.17 13.35
N ARG A 302 -6.40 -2.75 14.38
CA ARG A 302 -6.85 -3.62 15.47
C ARG A 302 -7.97 -4.58 15.07
N LEU A 303 -8.95 -4.09 14.31
CA LEU A 303 -10.09 -4.92 13.91
C LEU A 303 -9.69 -5.95 12.86
N THR A 304 -8.83 -5.57 11.91
CA THR A 304 -8.36 -6.52 10.89
C THR A 304 -7.40 -7.58 11.44
N SER A 305 -6.70 -7.31 12.55
CA SER A 305 -5.90 -8.34 13.24
C SER A 305 -6.74 -9.38 13.97
N LEU A 306 -7.96 -9.02 14.37
CA LEU A 306 -8.92 -9.92 15.04
C LEU A 306 -9.90 -10.59 14.06
N ALA A 307 -10.15 -9.96 12.91
CA ALA A 307 -11.02 -10.45 11.87
C ALA A 307 -10.49 -11.77 11.28
N LYS A 308 -11.38 -12.75 11.13
CA LYS A 308 -11.09 -14.02 10.46
C LYS A 308 -11.19 -13.90 8.96
N ASN A 309 -12.05 -13.01 8.47
CA ASN A 309 -12.31 -12.86 7.05
C ASN A 309 -12.58 -11.40 6.67
N VAL A 310 -11.51 -10.72 6.31
CA VAL A 310 -11.54 -9.38 5.73
C VAL A 310 -11.86 -9.47 4.25
N VAL A 311 -12.98 -8.89 3.82
CA VAL A 311 -13.45 -8.93 2.44
C VAL A 311 -13.50 -7.55 1.82
N HIS A 312 -12.86 -7.43 0.67
CA HIS A 312 -12.96 -6.27 -0.20
C HIS A 312 -14.07 -6.45 -1.24
N VAL A 313 -14.88 -5.41 -1.44
CA VAL A 313 -15.83 -5.27 -2.55
C VAL A 313 -15.23 -4.29 -3.57
N PRO A 314 -14.70 -4.76 -4.72
CA PRO A 314 -13.95 -3.94 -5.67
C PRO A 314 -14.86 -3.08 -6.56
N ARG A 315 -15.64 -2.21 -5.92
CA ARG A 315 -16.57 -1.27 -6.52
C ARG A 315 -16.49 0.05 -5.78
N ILE A 316 -16.57 1.15 -6.52
CA ILE A 316 -16.71 2.49 -5.96
C ILE A 316 -18.09 2.58 -5.32
N LEU A 317 -18.16 2.44 -3.99
CA LEU A 317 -19.41 2.49 -3.23
C LEU A 317 -19.41 3.60 -2.17
N TYR A 318 -18.27 4.27 -2.00
CA TYR A 318 -18.08 5.43 -1.17
C TYR A 318 -17.66 6.65 -2.00
N TYR A 319 -18.32 7.78 -1.79
CA TYR A 319 -17.98 9.04 -2.45
C TYR A 319 -17.55 10.06 -1.41
N TRP A 320 -16.25 10.36 -1.41
CA TRP A 320 -15.59 11.28 -0.49
C TRP A 320 -15.62 12.72 -1.03
N ARG A 321 -16.20 13.65 -0.29
CA ARG A 321 -16.33 15.04 -0.70
C ARG A 321 -15.08 15.85 -0.34
N ALA A 322 -14.46 16.47 -1.34
CA ALA A 322 -13.39 17.44 -1.13
C ALA A 322 -13.97 18.85 -0.89
N HIS A 323 -13.80 19.38 0.33
CA HIS A 323 -14.15 20.76 0.69
C HIS A 323 -13.17 21.36 1.73
N ALA A 324 -13.17 22.69 1.86
CA ALA A 324 -12.22 23.43 2.68
C ALA A 324 -12.29 23.15 4.20
N GLY A 325 -13.41 22.58 4.67
CA GLY A 325 -13.61 22.19 6.06
C GLY A 325 -13.13 20.77 6.38
N SER A 326 -12.71 19.99 5.37
CA SER A 326 -12.22 18.63 5.58
C SER A 326 -10.87 18.68 6.30
N VAL A 327 -10.71 17.82 7.32
CA VAL A 327 -9.47 17.69 8.11
C VAL A 327 -8.26 17.44 7.20
N ALA A 328 -8.45 16.68 6.11
CA ALA A 328 -7.44 16.40 5.09
C ALA A 328 -6.85 17.66 4.42
N SER A 329 -7.55 18.79 4.47
CA SER A 329 -7.15 20.06 3.84
C SER A 329 -6.33 20.99 4.75
N ASN A 330 -6.30 20.77 6.07
CA ASN A 330 -5.67 21.69 7.03
C ASN A 330 -4.20 21.32 7.32
N ILE A 331 -3.28 22.29 7.30
CA ILE A 331 -1.82 22.06 7.47
C ILE A 331 -1.44 21.78 8.92
N GLU A 332 -2.02 22.49 9.90
CA GLU A 332 -1.75 22.23 11.33
C GLU A 332 -2.32 20.88 11.78
N ALA A 333 -3.39 20.44 11.11
CA ALA A 333 -3.93 19.10 11.32
C ALA A 333 -2.96 18.00 10.91
N LYS A 334 -2.08 18.25 9.94
CA LYS A 334 -1.21 17.21 9.37
C LYS A 334 -0.18 16.69 10.37
N LEU A 335 0.45 17.56 11.18
CA LEU A 335 1.53 17.13 12.07
C LEU A 335 1.03 16.16 13.16
N TYR A 336 -0.05 16.50 13.87
CA TYR A 336 -0.57 15.59 14.90
C TYR A 336 -1.20 14.33 14.28
N CYS A 337 -1.81 14.43 13.08
CA CYS A 337 -2.30 13.27 12.34
C CYS A 337 -1.16 12.29 12.02
N ILE A 338 0.00 12.80 11.59
CA ILE A 338 1.19 11.98 11.30
C ILE A 338 1.67 11.26 12.56
N ASP A 339 1.81 11.98 13.68
CA ASP A 339 2.27 11.38 14.94
C ASP A 339 1.27 10.35 15.48
N SER A 340 -0.03 10.62 15.33
CA SER A 340 -1.11 9.70 15.72
C SER A 340 -1.10 8.43 14.86
N ALA A 341 -0.88 8.57 13.55
CA ALA A 341 -0.77 7.43 12.63
C ALA A 341 0.47 6.58 12.91
N LYS A 342 1.63 7.19 13.17
CA LYS A 342 2.84 6.47 13.59
C LYS A 342 2.60 5.68 14.88
N ARG A 343 1.96 6.30 15.87
CA ARG A 343 1.60 5.65 17.13
C ARG A 343 0.64 4.47 16.93
N ALA A 344 -0.35 4.62 16.04
CA ALA A 344 -1.28 3.53 15.70
C ALA A 344 -0.53 2.31 15.14
N ILE A 345 0.47 2.54 14.29
CA ILE A 345 1.32 1.48 13.74
C ILE A 345 2.22 0.88 14.83
N GLU A 346 2.87 1.71 15.66
CA GLU A 346 3.72 1.24 16.77
C GLU A 346 2.95 0.34 17.73
N ASP A 347 1.76 0.75 18.17
CA ASP A 347 0.87 -0.05 19.01
C ASP A 347 0.48 -1.37 18.34
N HIS A 348 0.10 -1.31 17.06
CA HIS A 348 -0.23 -2.51 16.29
C HIS A 348 0.95 -3.48 16.23
N LEU A 349 2.18 -2.99 16.03
CA LEU A 349 3.37 -3.83 16.00
C LEU A 349 3.71 -4.43 17.36
N GLN A 350 3.55 -3.67 18.44
CA GLN A 350 3.74 -4.17 19.81
C GLN A 350 2.79 -5.31 20.16
N HIS A 351 1.57 -5.31 19.62
CA HIS A 351 0.62 -6.43 19.77
C HIS A 351 1.16 -7.76 19.19
N TYR A 352 2.06 -7.69 18.19
CA TYR A 352 2.73 -8.84 17.60
C TYR A 352 4.13 -9.11 18.19
N ASP A 353 4.46 -8.50 19.32
CA ASP A 353 5.80 -8.57 19.94
C ASP A 353 6.92 -8.06 19.00
N ILE A 354 6.57 -7.13 18.11
CA ILE A 354 7.51 -6.46 17.21
C ILE A 354 7.85 -5.09 17.80
N HIS A 355 9.08 -4.97 18.31
CA HIS A 355 9.57 -3.77 18.99
C HIS A 355 10.58 -3.00 18.12
N ASN A 356 10.99 -1.83 18.61
CA ASN A 356 12.10 -1.03 18.04
C ASN A 356 11.99 -0.71 16.53
N THR A 357 10.78 -0.72 15.99
CA THR A 357 10.55 -0.40 14.57
C THR A 357 10.63 1.10 14.36
N GLN A 358 11.48 1.54 13.42
CA GLN A 358 11.53 2.96 13.04
C GLN A 358 10.47 3.24 11.98
N ILE A 359 9.65 4.28 12.22
CA ILE A 359 8.57 4.70 11.32
C ILE A 359 8.84 6.10 10.79
N THR A 360 9.09 6.20 9.50
CA THR A 360 9.42 7.47 8.84
C THR A 360 8.46 7.76 7.70
N SER A 361 8.15 9.03 7.46
CA SER A 361 7.31 9.42 6.33
C SER A 361 8.06 9.22 5.00
N THR A 362 7.32 8.84 3.97
CA THR A 362 7.86 8.62 2.63
C THR A 362 7.76 9.88 1.77
N ARG A 363 8.40 9.85 0.60
CA ARG A 363 8.31 10.95 -0.39
C ARG A 363 6.96 11.07 -1.09
N ALA A 364 6.07 10.08 -0.97
CA ALA A 364 4.76 10.12 -1.61
C ALA A 364 3.84 11.13 -0.89
N PHE A 365 3.65 10.91 0.41
CA PHE A 365 2.88 11.76 1.32
C PHE A 365 3.38 11.57 2.75
N GLU A 366 3.21 12.60 3.60
CA GLU A 366 3.70 12.55 4.99
C GLU A 366 3.00 11.50 5.86
N THR A 367 1.79 11.09 5.46
CA THR A 367 0.97 10.05 6.11
C THR A 367 1.16 8.65 5.50
N ILE A 368 2.11 8.49 4.58
CA ILE A 368 2.53 7.19 4.05
C ILE A 368 3.92 6.90 4.60
N PHE A 369 4.11 5.72 5.19
CA PHE A 369 5.26 5.40 6.02
C PHE A 369 6.17 4.32 5.43
N ARG A 370 7.46 4.46 5.73
CA ARG A 370 8.46 3.40 5.67
C ARG A 370 8.63 2.84 7.07
N LEU A 371 8.50 1.53 7.17
CA LEU A 371 8.79 0.77 8.37
C LEU A 371 10.17 0.12 8.22
N GLN A 372 11.02 0.28 9.24
CA GLN A 372 12.31 -0.39 9.36
C GLN A 372 12.30 -1.21 10.65
N TYR A 373 12.10 -2.52 10.51
CA TYR A 373 12.05 -3.45 11.64
C TYR A 373 13.44 -3.69 12.21
N GLU A 374 13.49 -4.05 13.50
CA GLU A 374 14.72 -4.51 14.13
C GLU A 374 15.23 -5.79 13.45
N LEU A 375 16.52 -5.80 13.11
CA LEU A 375 17.15 -6.90 12.39
C LEU A 375 17.84 -7.86 13.35
N ASN A 376 17.65 -9.16 13.13
CA ASN A 376 18.54 -10.16 13.72
C ASN A 376 19.81 -10.25 12.87
N THR A 377 20.88 -9.59 13.32
CA THR A 377 22.17 -9.56 12.59
C THR A 377 22.95 -10.88 12.67
N ASP A 378 22.57 -11.79 13.59
CA ASP A 378 23.21 -13.10 13.71
C ASP A 378 22.75 -14.08 12.61
N SER A 379 21.65 -13.74 11.92
CA SER A 379 21.14 -14.50 10.78
C SER A 379 22.11 -14.48 9.61
N LYS A 380 22.57 -15.66 9.18
CA LYS A 380 23.43 -15.79 8.01
C LYS A 380 22.61 -15.81 6.72
N VAL A 381 23.04 -15.03 5.73
CA VAL A 381 22.42 -14.97 4.38
C VAL A 381 23.31 -15.68 3.36
N SER A 382 22.77 -16.64 2.60
CA SER A 382 23.44 -17.27 1.47
C SER A 382 22.96 -16.65 0.16
N ILE A 383 23.84 -15.92 -0.51
CA ILE A 383 23.61 -15.35 -1.84
C ILE A 383 23.88 -16.45 -2.88
N ILE A 384 22.87 -16.82 -3.67
CA ILE A 384 22.97 -17.86 -4.70
C ILE A 384 23.04 -17.21 -6.07
N LEU A 385 24.15 -17.43 -6.78
CA LEU A 385 24.46 -16.73 -8.03
C LEU A 385 24.80 -17.74 -9.14
N PRO A 386 23.81 -18.27 -9.87
CA PRO A 386 24.05 -19.13 -11.02
C PRO A 386 24.58 -18.34 -12.22
N ARG A 387 25.69 -18.78 -12.82
CA ARG A 387 26.22 -18.12 -14.00
C ARG A 387 25.33 -18.38 -15.22
N THR A 388 24.82 -17.30 -15.80
CA THR A 388 24.11 -17.29 -17.09
C THR A 388 24.75 -16.34 -18.10
N SER A 389 25.53 -15.39 -17.61
CA SER A 389 26.22 -14.35 -18.37
C SER A 389 27.71 -14.68 -18.59
N SER A 390 28.47 -13.72 -19.11
CA SER A 390 29.92 -13.86 -19.28
C SER A 390 30.65 -13.83 -17.94
N VAL A 391 31.83 -14.46 -17.88
CA VAL A 391 32.73 -14.43 -16.71
C VAL A 391 32.96 -12.99 -16.22
N GLU A 392 33.17 -12.04 -17.13
CA GLU A 392 33.37 -10.63 -16.78
C GLU A 392 32.17 -10.02 -16.05
N LYS A 393 30.93 -10.32 -16.50
CA LYS A 393 29.71 -9.74 -15.93
C LYS A 393 29.44 -10.27 -14.53
N ILE A 394 29.51 -11.58 -14.33
CA ILE A 394 29.33 -12.16 -13.00
C ILE A 394 30.41 -11.69 -12.02
N CYS A 395 31.67 -11.53 -12.44
CA CYS A 395 32.71 -10.95 -11.60
C CYS A 395 32.37 -9.51 -11.18
N LYS A 396 31.87 -8.67 -12.09
CA LYS A 396 31.40 -7.31 -11.76
C LYS A 396 30.22 -7.32 -10.79
N CYS A 397 29.28 -8.26 -10.96
CA CYS A 397 28.16 -8.44 -10.04
C CYS A 397 28.67 -8.76 -8.63
N VAL A 398 29.60 -9.72 -8.49
CA VAL A 398 30.21 -10.09 -7.21
C VAL A 398 30.96 -8.91 -6.58
N GLU A 399 31.75 -8.17 -7.37
CA GLU A 399 32.44 -6.98 -6.87
C GLU A 399 31.47 -5.88 -6.43
N ASN A 400 30.36 -5.67 -7.15
CA ASN A 400 29.33 -4.73 -6.76
C ASN A 400 28.69 -5.13 -5.43
N ILE A 401 28.29 -6.40 -5.26
CA ILE A 401 27.74 -6.94 -4.01
C ILE A 401 28.69 -6.68 -2.84
N ARG A 402 29.98 -7.05 -3.00
CA ARG A 402 31.01 -6.85 -1.96
C ARG A 402 31.20 -5.39 -1.59
N LYS A 403 31.20 -4.50 -2.58
CA LYS A 403 31.41 -3.06 -2.37
C LYS A 403 30.19 -2.37 -1.75
N LYS A 404 28.98 -2.85 -2.08
CA LYS A 404 27.73 -2.21 -1.69
C LYS A 404 27.22 -2.71 -0.35
N SER A 405 27.34 -4.01 -0.08
CA SER A 405 26.78 -4.61 1.14
C SER A 405 27.35 -3.95 2.39
N SER A 406 26.48 -3.42 3.24
CA SER A 406 26.80 -3.03 4.62
C SER A 406 26.51 -4.15 5.64
N PHE A 407 26.08 -5.32 5.16
CA PHE A 407 25.85 -6.50 5.98
C PHE A 407 27.02 -7.47 5.82
N ASP A 408 27.57 -7.95 6.94
CA ASP A 408 28.80 -8.77 6.92
C ASP A 408 28.53 -10.28 7.01
N ASN A 409 27.41 -10.69 7.59
CA ASN A 409 27.11 -12.11 7.86
C ASN A 409 26.46 -12.81 6.65
N TYR A 410 27.16 -12.79 5.52
CA TYR A 410 26.72 -13.48 4.31
C TYR A 410 27.79 -14.40 3.74
N GLU A 411 27.35 -15.34 2.92
CA GLU A 411 28.21 -16.07 2.00
C GLU A 411 27.67 -15.93 0.57
N LEU A 412 28.54 -16.03 -0.41
CA LEU A 412 28.22 -15.93 -1.83
C LEU A 412 28.59 -17.24 -2.51
N ILE A 413 27.59 -17.92 -3.04
CA ILE A 413 27.70 -19.23 -3.70
C ILE A 413 27.54 -19.02 -5.20
N MET A 414 28.66 -18.97 -5.91
CA MET A 414 28.70 -18.90 -7.37
C MET A 414 28.59 -20.28 -7.97
N ILE A 415 27.70 -20.46 -8.95
CA ILE A 415 27.49 -21.76 -9.61
C ILE A 415 28.04 -21.69 -11.04
N GLU A 416 29.13 -22.40 -11.30
CA GLU A 416 29.77 -22.50 -12.61
C GLU A 416 29.55 -23.89 -13.22
N LYS A 417 29.26 -23.96 -14.53
CA LYS A 417 29.10 -25.20 -15.29
C LYS A 417 30.38 -25.62 -16.01
N GLU A 418 31.16 -24.65 -16.48
CA GLU A 418 32.31 -24.88 -17.34
C GLU A 418 33.60 -24.90 -16.52
N GLU A 419 34.22 -26.09 -16.37
CA GLU A 419 35.46 -26.25 -15.57
C GLU A 419 36.58 -25.31 -16.02
N LYS A 420 36.69 -25.03 -17.33
CA LYS A 420 37.69 -24.13 -17.89
C LYS A 420 37.61 -22.69 -17.35
N ASN A 421 36.45 -22.26 -16.84
CA ASN A 421 36.28 -20.92 -16.31
C ASN A 421 36.70 -20.80 -14.84
N LEU A 422 36.89 -21.93 -14.14
CA LEU A 422 37.26 -21.92 -12.72
C LEU A 422 38.58 -21.17 -12.46
N GLU A 423 39.52 -21.25 -13.41
CA GLU A 423 40.79 -20.53 -13.36
C GLU A 423 40.61 -19.00 -13.44
N CYS A 424 39.51 -18.52 -14.04
CA CYS A 424 39.23 -17.10 -14.17
C CYS A 424 38.77 -16.43 -12.87
N TYR A 425 38.43 -17.21 -11.84
CA TYR A 425 37.90 -16.70 -10.57
C TYR A 425 38.92 -16.66 -9.43
N THR A 426 40.20 -16.87 -9.71
CA THR A 426 41.29 -16.95 -8.73
C THR A 426 41.38 -15.75 -7.78
N GLU A 427 41.00 -14.55 -8.22
CA GLU A 427 40.96 -13.37 -7.34
C GLU A 427 39.72 -13.35 -6.43
N LEU A 428 38.58 -13.89 -6.89
CA LEU A 428 37.35 -13.94 -6.11
C LEU A 428 37.44 -14.97 -4.97
N THR A 429 38.11 -16.09 -5.22
CA THR A 429 38.28 -17.17 -4.21
C THR A 429 39.20 -16.80 -3.06
N LYS A 430 39.90 -15.65 -3.13
CA LYS A 430 40.65 -15.10 -1.98
C LYS A 430 39.74 -14.57 -0.88
N ASP A 431 38.50 -14.23 -1.23
CA ASP A 431 37.50 -13.81 -0.26
C ASP A 431 36.87 -15.05 0.39
N PRO A 432 36.98 -15.23 1.72
CA PRO A 432 36.40 -16.38 2.41
C PRO A 432 34.86 -16.42 2.35
N ALA A 433 34.20 -15.30 2.05
CA ALA A 433 32.76 -15.26 1.83
C ALA A 433 32.35 -15.84 0.47
N VAL A 434 33.27 -15.90 -0.51
CA VAL A 434 32.95 -16.36 -1.86
C VAL A 434 33.33 -17.83 -2.03
N ARG A 435 32.33 -18.65 -2.35
CA ARG A 435 32.49 -20.07 -2.66
C ARG A 435 32.00 -20.35 -4.07
N ILE A 436 32.84 -20.99 -4.86
CA ILE A 436 32.52 -21.38 -6.23
C ILE A 436 32.25 -22.88 -6.24
N ILE A 437 31.06 -23.26 -6.67
CA ILE A 437 30.65 -24.66 -6.80
C ILE A 437 30.51 -25.02 -8.28
N HIS A 438 31.05 -26.18 -8.63
CA HIS A 438 30.93 -26.71 -9.98
C HIS A 438 29.63 -27.51 -10.13
N TYR A 439 28.82 -27.19 -11.13
CA TYR A 439 27.54 -27.83 -11.41
C TYR A 439 27.65 -28.69 -12.68
N LYS A 440 27.46 -30.00 -12.50
CA LYS A 440 27.57 -31.03 -13.55
C LYS A 440 26.21 -31.48 -14.12
N GLY A 441 25.12 -30.82 -13.74
CA GLY A 441 23.77 -31.16 -14.19
C GLY A 441 23.40 -30.54 -15.55
N ASN A 442 22.14 -30.73 -15.95
CA ASN A 442 21.62 -30.19 -17.20
C ASN A 442 21.53 -28.66 -17.19
N ASP A 443 21.55 -28.05 -18.38
CA ASP A 443 21.42 -26.60 -18.57
C ASP A 443 20.01 -26.10 -18.21
N ASN A 444 19.77 -25.94 -16.90
CA ASN A 444 18.50 -25.56 -16.32
C ASN A 444 18.73 -24.61 -15.14
N LEU A 445 18.22 -23.38 -15.25
CA LEU A 445 18.47 -22.33 -14.26
C LEU A 445 17.83 -22.66 -12.89
N SER A 446 16.63 -23.23 -12.88
CA SER A 446 15.94 -23.64 -11.65
C SER A 446 16.69 -24.74 -10.92
N ALA A 447 17.23 -25.73 -11.65
CA ALA A 447 18.06 -26.79 -11.07
C ALA A 447 19.36 -26.24 -10.46
N MET A 448 19.97 -25.21 -11.07
CA MET A 448 21.14 -24.55 -10.48
C MET A 448 20.81 -23.83 -9.18
N TYR A 449 19.74 -23.04 -9.14
CA TYR A 449 19.31 -22.39 -7.90
C TYR A 449 19.02 -23.43 -6.79
N ASN A 450 18.32 -24.52 -7.12
CA ASN A 450 18.07 -25.62 -6.18
C ASN A 450 19.38 -26.26 -5.69
N TYR A 451 20.37 -26.43 -6.57
CA TYR A 451 21.69 -26.94 -6.20
C TYR A 451 22.43 -26.00 -5.25
N GLY A 452 22.45 -24.70 -5.56
CA GLY A 452 23.05 -23.69 -4.67
C GLY A 452 22.35 -23.60 -3.31
N ALA A 453 21.03 -23.69 -3.28
CA ALA A 453 20.24 -23.70 -2.05
C ALA A 453 20.55 -24.92 -1.15
N LYS A 454 20.85 -26.08 -1.73
CA LYS A 454 21.28 -27.27 -0.97
C LYS A 454 22.65 -27.07 -0.32
N GLU A 455 23.57 -26.44 -1.04
CA GLU A 455 24.92 -26.14 -0.54
C GLU A 455 24.93 -24.98 0.48
N ALA A 456 23.91 -24.13 0.48
CA ALA A 456 23.78 -22.98 1.36
C ALA A 456 23.82 -23.36 2.85
N THR A 457 24.49 -22.55 3.65
CA THR A 457 24.57 -22.70 5.11
C THR A 457 23.81 -21.61 5.87
N GLY A 458 23.37 -20.57 5.17
CA GLY A 458 22.55 -19.49 5.71
C GLY A 458 21.12 -19.91 5.99
N GLU A 459 20.51 -19.22 6.94
CA GLU A 459 19.08 -19.35 7.26
C GLU A 459 18.22 -18.74 6.15
N PHE A 460 18.75 -17.71 5.48
CA PHE A 460 18.08 -17.00 4.39
C PHE A 460 18.83 -17.22 3.08
N LEU A 461 18.09 -17.40 2.00
CA LEU A 461 18.61 -17.47 0.65
C LEU A 461 18.30 -16.16 -0.05
N LEU A 462 19.31 -15.52 -0.64
CA LEU A 462 19.14 -14.42 -1.58
C LEU A 462 19.44 -14.94 -2.98
N LEU A 463 18.38 -15.19 -3.75
CA LEU A 463 18.44 -15.70 -5.12
C LEU A 463 18.64 -14.51 -6.07
N LEU A 464 19.76 -14.50 -6.79
CA LEU A 464 20.16 -13.37 -7.64
C LEU A 464 20.48 -13.82 -9.07
N ASP A 465 20.03 -13.02 -10.03
CA ASP A 465 20.57 -13.07 -11.39
C ASP A 465 22.01 -12.51 -11.41
N ASP A 466 22.87 -13.08 -12.26
CA ASP A 466 24.29 -12.74 -12.33
C ASP A 466 24.63 -11.44 -13.08
N GLU A 467 23.61 -10.65 -13.40
CA GLU A 467 23.70 -9.32 -14.02
C GLU A 467 23.09 -8.20 -13.16
N ILE A 468 22.82 -8.49 -11.90
CA ILE A 468 22.34 -7.49 -10.94
C ILE A 468 23.48 -6.55 -10.55
N GLU A 469 23.17 -5.25 -10.49
CA GLU A 469 24.04 -4.23 -9.93
C GLU A 469 23.26 -3.42 -8.87
N PHE A 470 23.54 -3.67 -7.58
CA PHE A 470 22.88 -2.97 -6.49
C PHE A 470 23.25 -1.48 -6.43
N ILE A 471 22.21 -0.68 -6.21
CA ILE A 471 22.29 0.77 -6.00
C ILE A 471 22.34 1.05 -4.50
N THR A 472 21.39 0.48 -3.77
CA THR A 472 21.25 0.56 -2.31
C THR A 472 22.39 -0.19 -1.61
N THR A 473 22.98 0.39 -0.55
CA THR A 473 24.09 -0.25 0.20
C THR A 473 23.60 -1.27 1.22
N ASP A 474 22.49 -0.99 1.89
CA ASP A 474 21.85 -1.83 2.89
C ASP A 474 20.79 -2.77 2.28
N PHE A 475 20.97 -3.19 1.03
CA PHE A 475 19.98 -4.01 0.31
C PHE A 475 19.69 -5.36 1.00
N ILE A 476 20.69 -5.99 1.64
CA ILE A 476 20.48 -7.24 2.38
C ILE A 476 19.57 -6.98 3.58
N GLN A 477 19.84 -5.92 4.35
CA GLN A 477 19.04 -5.51 5.49
C GLN A 477 17.60 -5.18 5.09
N GLU A 478 17.42 -4.44 4.00
CA GLU A 478 16.10 -4.07 3.48
C GLU A 478 15.26 -5.28 3.09
N LEU A 479 15.88 -6.34 2.56
CA LEU A 479 15.19 -7.59 2.26
C LEU A 479 14.99 -8.44 3.51
N LEU A 480 16.01 -8.54 4.36
CA LEU A 480 16.04 -9.40 5.55
C LEU A 480 15.02 -8.99 6.59
N MET A 481 14.79 -7.69 6.80
CA MET A 481 13.83 -7.21 7.81
C MET A 481 12.41 -7.71 7.56
N TYR A 482 12.05 -7.95 6.29
CA TYR A 482 10.78 -8.59 5.94
C TYR A 482 10.91 -10.12 5.94
N ALA A 483 11.97 -10.67 5.36
CA ALA A 483 12.14 -12.12 5.22
C ALA A 483 12.22 -12.84 6.57
N GLN A 484 12.76 -12.20 7.60
CA GLN A 484 12.87 -12.78 8.95
C GLN A 484 11.52 -12.99 9.63
N ARG A 485 10.47 -12.26 9.23
CA ARG A 485 9.15 -12.40 9.84
C ARG A 485 8.55 -13.78 9.56
N SER A 486 7.83 -14.34 10.52
CA SER A 486 7.26 -15.69 10.42
C SER A 486 6.12 -15.81 9.42
N ASP A 487 5.50 -14.69 9.03
CA ASP A 487 4.38 -14.60 8.10
C ASP A 487 4.80 -14.31 6.65
N VAL A 488 6.08 -14.09 6.37
CA VAL A 488 6.60 -13.72 5.04
C VAL A 488 7.35 -14.89 4.40
N GLY A 489 7.00 -15.17 3.14
CA GLY A 489 7.58 -16.26 2.34
C GLY A 489 8.61 -15.78 1.32
N ALA A 490 8.40 -14.64 0.66
CA ALA A 490 9.35 -14.09 -0.30
C ALA A 490 9.40 -12.56 -0.25
N VAL A 491 10.60 -11.99 -0.43
CA VAL A 491 10.83 -10.55 -0.47
C VAL A 491 11.56 -10.18 -1.74
N GLY A 492 11.02 -9.24 -2.50
CA GLY A 492 11.58 -8.78 -3.77
C GLY A 492 12.09 -7.35 -3.75
N ALA A 493 13.25 -7.14 -4.36
CA ALA A 493 13.83 -5.82 -4.57
C ALA A 493 13.13 -5.07 -5.74
N LYS A 494 13.29 -3.74 -5.77
CA LYS A 494 12.95 -2.91 -6.92
C LYS A 494 14.07 -3.00 -7.96
N LEU A 495 13.69 -3.40 -9.16
CA LEU A 495 14.64 -3.55 -10.26
C LEU A 495 14.42 -2.47 -11.30
N LEU A 496 15.51 -1.89 -11.78
CA LEU A 496 15.54 -0.85 -12.80
C LEU A 496 16.28 -1.38 -14.04
N TYR A 497 15.85 -1.02 -15.23
CA TYR A 497 16.68 -1.19 -16.42
C TYR A 497 17.87 -0.19 -16.39
N PRO A 498 18.94 -0.43 -17.19
CA PRO A 498 20.08 0.50 -17.36
C PRO A 498 19.78 1.90 -17.95
N GLY A 499 18.54 2.39 -17.83
CA GLY A 499 18.11 3.74 -18.21
C GLY A 499 17.20 4.37 -17.16
N ASP A 500 17.29 3.91 -15.90
CA ASP A 500 16.56 4.44 -14.73
C ASP A 500 15.03 4.35 -14.85
N THR A 501 14.58 3.29 -15.54
CA THR A 501 13.15 2.96 -15.66
C THR A 501 12.87 1.62 -14.99
N ILE A 502 11.67 1.47 -14.43
CA ILE A 502 11.29 0.32 -13.63
C ILE A 502 11.16 -0.94 -14.50
N CYS A 503 11.89 -1.97 -14.10
CA CYS A 503 11.77 -3.34 -14.59
C CYS A 503 10.78 -4.13 -13.73
N HIS A 504 11.01 -4.19 -12.42
CA HIS A 504 10.19 -4.92 -11.45
C HIS A 504 9.79 -4.02 -10.28
N SER A 505 8.51 -4.01 -9.94
CA SER A 505 7.97 -3.40 -8.71
C SER A 505 6.84 -4.22 -8.08
N GLY A 506 6.94 -5.54 -8.20
CA GLY A 506 5.86 -6.50 -7.95
C GLY A 506 5.33 -7.13 -9.25
N ILE A 507 4.77 -8.34 -9.12
CA ILE A 507 4.18 -9.12 -10.22
C ILE A 507 2.68 -9.31 -9.95
N VAL A 508 1.89 -9.11 -11.00
CA VAL A 508 0.44 -9.36 -11.02
C VAL A 508 0.13 -10.58 -11.88
N ILE A 509 -0.66 -11.50 -11.35
CA ILE A 509 -1.12 -12.71 -12.02
C ILE A 509 -2.17 -12.36 -13.09
N GLY A 510 -2.07 -12.98 -14.26
CA GLY A 510 -2.92 -12.73 -15.43
C GLY A 510 -2.58 -11.47 -16.22
N LEU A 511 -1.66 -10.63 -15.73
CA LEU A 511 -1.23 -9.41 -16.44
C LEU A 511 -0.35 -9.75 -17.64
N GLY A 512 -0.53 -9.01 -18.74
CA GLY A 512 0.30 -9.09 -19.93
C GLY A 512 -0.35 -9.88 -21.09
N PRO A 513 0.35 -9.96 -22.23
CA PRO A 513 -0.21 -10.51 -23.47
C PRO A 513 -0.50 -12.00 -23.39
N ASP A 514 0.33 -12.76 -22.66
CA ASP A 514 0.19 -14.20 -22.50
C ASP A 514 -0.79 -14.59 -21.37
N LYS A 515 -1.37 -13.62 -20.66
CA LYS A 515 -2.36 -13.82 -19.57
C LYS A 515 -1.88 -14.77 -18.46
N VAL A 516 -0.61 -14.67 -18.08
CA VAL A 516 -0.01 -15.51 -17.02
C VAL A 516 0.45 -14.68 -15.83
N ALA A 517 1.38 -13.74 -16.05
CA ALA A 517 1.92 -12.86 -15.03
C ALA A 517 2.68 -11.71 -15.69
N GLY A 518 2.73 -10.54 -15.04
CA GLY A 518 3.46 -9.39 -15.56
C GLY A 518 3.86 -8.39 -14.48
N TYR A 519 4.86 -7.55 -14.78
CA TYR A 519 5.34 -6.50 -13.89
C TYR A 519 4.41 -5.29 -13.90
N ILE A 520 4.13 -4.74 -12.72
CA ILE A 520 3.43 -3.44 -12.57
C ILE A 520 4.40 -2.27 -12.67
N HIS A 521 3.88 -1.11 -13.10
CA HIS A 521 4.66 0.11 -13.33
C HIS A 521 5.82 -0.06 -14.32
N HIS A 522 5.73 -1.06 -15.21
CA HIS A 522 6.77 -1.36 -16.18
C HIS A 522 7.11 -0.12 -17.01
N LYS A 523 8.41 0.20 -17.09
CA LYS A 523 8.99 1.36 -17.78
C LYS A 523 8.58 2.73 -17.22
N TYR A 524 8.02 2.80 -16.02
CA TYR A 524 7.87 4.08 -15.32
C TYR A 524 9.27 4.60 -14.93
N GLU A 525 9.44 5.92 -14.92
CA GLU A 525 10.67 6.54 -14.42
C GLU A 525 10.87 6.20 -12.94
N ASN A 526 12.11 6.04 -12.50
CA ASN A 526 12.45 5.68 -11.11
C ASN A 526 11.82 6.63 -10.06
N GLU A 527 11.78 7.93 -10.39
CA GLU A 527 11.20 8.99 -9.55
C GLU A 527 9.66 8.98 -9.47
N HIS A 528 8.97 8.16 -10.27
CA HIS A 528 7.50 8.09 -10.19
C HIS A 528 7.07 7.54 -8.83
N ILE A 529 6.01 8.08 -8.24
CA ILE A 529 5.47 7.59 -6.95
C ILE A 529 4.59 6.34 -7.10
N GLY A 530 4.34 5.88 -8.32
CA GLY A 530 3.38 4.82 -8.65
C GLY A 530 1.91 5.18 -8.43
N TYR A 531 1.01 4.26 -8.79
CA TYR A 531 -0.41 4.36 -8.45
C TYR A 531 -0.55 4.33 -6.92
N MET A 532 -1.32 5.27 -6.33
CA MET A 532 -1.50 5.40 -4.86
C MET A 532 -0.19 5.39 -4.05
N GLY A 533 0.89 5.96 -4.58
CA GLY A 533 2.17 6.02 -3.87
C GLY A 533 2.92 4.68 -3.76
N ARG A 534 2.44 3.61 -4.41
CA ARG A 534 2.93 2.23 -4.24
C ARG A 534 4.43 2.06 -4.49
N LEU A 535 5.07 2.92 -5.28
CA LEU A 535 6.53 2.87 -5.48
C LEU A 535 7.34 3.51 -4.34
N CYS A 536 6.70 3.91 -3.24
CA CYS A 536 7.33 4.60 -2.12
C CYS A 536 7.19 3.89 -0.77
N TYR A 537 6.50 2.76 -0.70
CA TYR A 537 6.36 1.94 0.50
C TYR A 537 6.34 0.44 0.18
N ALA A 538 6.60 -0.40 1.18
CA ALA A 538 6.54 -1.85 1.04
C ALA A 538 5.10 -2.35 0.91
N GLN A 539 4.88 -3.37 0.08
CA GLN A 539 3.54 -3.83 -0.26
C GLN A 539 3.48 -5.35 -0.26
N ASN A 540 2.30 -5.90 0.03
CA ASN A 540 2.02 -7.28 -0.35
C ASN A 540 1.76 -7.39 -1.86
N THR A 541 2.37 -8.39 -2.49
CA THR A 541 2.17 -8.72 -3.90
C THR A 541 1.92 -10.22 -4.05
N SER A 542 1.39 -10.65 -5.21
CA SER A 542 1.16 -12.07 -5.45
C SER A 542 2.45 -12.79 -5.74
N ALA A 543 3.37 -12.14 -6.46
CA ALA A 543 4.73 -12.61 -6.67
C ALA A 543 5.72 -11.45 -6.76
N VAL A 544 7.00 -11.81 -6.66
CA VAL A 544 8.16 -10.93 -6.85
C VAL A 544 9.19 -11.60 -7.75
N SER A 545 10.03 -10.80 -8.41
CA SER A 545 11.01 -11.31 -9.36
C SER A 545 12.15 -12.08 -8.70
N GLY A 546 12.46 -13.26 -9.24
CA GLY A 546 13.59 -14.11 -8.87
C GLY A 546 14.96 -13.53 -9.26
N ALA A 547 15.02 -12.40 -9.96
CA ALA A 547 16.27 -11.73 -10.25
C ALA A 547 16.91 -11.10 -8.99
N ALA A 548 16.10 -10.75 -7.99
CA ALA A 548 16.57 -10.42 -6.64
C ALA A 548 15.48 -10.72 -5.61
N LEU A 549 15.48 -11.97 -5.11
CA LEU A 549 14.47 -12.52 -4.20
C LEU A 549 15.11 -13.10 -2.95
N MET A 550 14.67 -12.65 -1.77
CA MET A 550 15.05 -13.25 -0.49
C MET A 550 13.94 -14.15 0.04
N VAL A 551 14.31 -15.32 0.56
CA VAL A 551 13.40 -16.33 1.12
C VAL A 551 14.08 -17.07 2.25
N LYS A 552 13.32 -17.48 3.27
CA LYS A 552 13.81 -18.41 4.30
C LYS A 552 14.15 -19.75 3.68
N LYS A 553 15.35 -20.28 3.94
CA LYS A 553 15.79 -21.56 3.40
C LYS A 553 14.81 -22.68 3.72
N ALA A 554 14.33 -22.73 4.97
CA ALA A 554 13.36 -23.74 5.40
C ALA A 554 12.05 -23.70 4.61
N ASP A 555 11.54 -22.50 4.27
CA ASP A 555 10.31 -22.34 3.49
C ASP A 555 10.52 -22.64 2.01
N PHE A 556 11.69 -22.29 1.45
CA PHE A 556 12.10 -22.69 0.11
C PHE A 556 12.14 -24.22 -0.02
N GLU A 557 12.75 -24.91 0.94
CA GLU A 557 12.82 -26.37 1.00
C GLU A 557 11.44 -27.01 1.20
N LYS A 558 10.63 -26.45 2.10
CA LYS A 558 9.25 -26.92 2.38
C LYS A 558 8.36 -26.86 1.15
N CYS A 559 8.54 -25.87 0.29
CA CYS A 559 7.84 -25.76 -0.99
C CYS A 559 8.43 -26.68 -2.08
N GLY A 560 9.61 -27.26 -1.89
CA GLY A 560 10.32 -28.08 -2.88
C GLY A 560 11.23 -27.28 -3.83
N GLY A 561 11.61 -26.05 -3.46
CA GLY A 561 12.48 -25.17 -4.26
C GLY A 561 11.82 -24.67 -5.54
N TYR A 562 12.61 -24.31 -6.56
CA TYR A 562 12.07 -24.01 -7.88
C TYR A 562 11.67 -25.29 -8.63
N ASP A 563 10.56 -25.24 -9.36
CA ASP A 563 10.18 -26.31 -10.26
C ASP A 563 11.10 -26.30 -11.49
N GLU A 564 11.83 -27.40 -11.69
CA GLU A 564 12.80 -27.54 -12.77
C GLU A 564 12.13 -27.61 -14.15
N GLN A 565 10.82 -27.81 -14.24
CA GLN A 565 10.07 -27.65 -15.51
C GLN A 565 9.94 -26.20 -15.95
N LEU A 566 10.07 -25.24 -15.02
CA LEU A 566 10.05 -23.80 -15.28
C LEU A 566 11.49 -23.29 -15.26
N SER A 567 12.17 -23.27 -16.40
CA SER A 567 13.60 -22.97 -16.53
C SER A 567 13.92 -21.56 -17.05
N VAL A 568 12.91 -20.83 -17.52
CA VAL A 568 13.03 -19.56 -18.24
C VAL A 568 12.51 -18.41 -17.37
N SER A 569 11.18 -18.27 -17.24
CA SER A 569 10.57 -17.04 -16.72
C SER A 569 9.71 -17.26 -15.49
N LEU A 570 8.89 -18.33 -15.44
CA LEU A 570 7.79 -18.41 -14.46
C LEU A 570 8.13 -19.09 -13.12
N LYS A 571 9.41 -19.45 -12.91
CA LYS A 571 9.88 -20.18 -11.71
C LYS A 571 9.64 -19.43 -10.39
N ASP A 572 9.85 -18.11 -10.41
CA ASP A 572 9.68 -17.20 -9.28
C ASP A 572 8.22 -16.94 -8.97
N VAL A 573 7.39 -16.76 -10.00
CA VAL A 573 5.93 -16.65 -9.86
C VAL A 573 5.36 -17.92 -9.25
N ASP A 574 5.75 -19.09 -9.76
CA ASP A 574 5.30 -20.38 -9.23
C ASP A 574 5.74 -20.60 -7.77
N LEU A 575 7.00 -20.29 -7.43
CA LEU A 575 7.48 -20.36 -6.03
C LEU A 575 6.65 -19.45 -5.12
N CYS A 576 6.44 -18.19 -5.52
CA CYS A 576 5.67 -17.21 -4.78
C CYS A 576 4.22 -17.67 -4.54
N LEU A 577 3.60 -18.29 -5.55
CA LEU A 577 2.24 -18.82 -5.42
C LEU A 577 2.16 -20.06 -4.51
N ARG A 578 3.17 -20.95 -4.55
CA ARG A 578 3.27 -22.08 -3.59
C ARG A 578 3.47 -21.59 -2.15
N LEU A 579 4.30 -20.57 -1.93
CA LEU A 579 4.47 -19.96 -0.61
C LEU A 579 3.15 -19.36 -0.10
N ARG A 580 2.37 -18.71 -0.97
CA ARG A 580 1.03 -18.21 -0.63
C ARG A 580 0.04 -19.31 -0.30
N GLN A 581 0.08 -20.45 -0.99
CA GLN A 581 -0.74 -21.61 -0.65
C GLN A 581 -0.43 -22.17 0.74
N LEU A 582 0.79 -21.96 1.26
CA LEU A 582 1.16 -22.29 2.63
C LEU A 582 0.75 -21.21 3.66
N GLY A 583 0.10 -20.13 3.22
CA GLY A 583 -0.36 -19.04 4.08
C GLY A 583 0.63 -17.89 4.26
N TYR A 584 1.75 -17.88 3.53
CA TYR A 584 2.74 -16.81 3.62
C TYR A 584 2.40 -15.60 2.75
N LEU A 585 2.87 -14.43 3.17
CA LEU A 585 2.85 -13.18 2.42
C LEU A 585 4.09 -13.06 1.53
N ASN A 586 3.94 -12.49 0.33
CA ASN A 586 5.07 -12.03 -0.46
C ASN A 586 5.12 -10.51 -0.38
N VAL A 587 6.32 -9.95 -0.23
CA VAL A 587 6.54 -8.52 0.00
C VAL A 587 7.44 -7.94 -1.09
N PHE A 588 6.98 -6.87 -1.71
CA PHE A 588 7.82 -6.00 -2.52
C PHE A 588 8.31 -4.83 -1.65
N THR A 589 9.62 -4.56 -1.65
CA THR A 589 10.19 -3.36 -1.02
C THR A 589 10.80 -2.43 -2.08
N PRO A 590 10.44 -1.14 -2.11
CA PRO A 590 11.05 -0.17 -3.02
C PRO A 590 12.42 0.32 -2.55
N PHE A 591 12.89 -0.10 -1.37
CA PHE A 591 14.08 0.46 -0.72
C PHE A 591 15.36 -0.34 -1.02
N ALA A 592 15.24 -1.62 -1.39
CA ALA A 592 16.32 -2.36 -2.02
C ALA A 592 16.26 -2.14 -3.54
N GLU A 593 17.16 -1.33 -4.09
CA GLU A 593 17.19 -0.98 -5.51
C GLU A 593 18.41 -1.58 -6.22
N ALA A 594 18.18 -2.12 -7.42
CA ALA A 594 19.25 -2.62 -8.29
C ALA A 594 18.96 -2.41 -9.77
N TYR A 595 20.01 -2.30 -10.58
CA TYR A 595 19.90 -2.41 -12.03
C TYR A 595 19.85 -3.87 -12.46
N HIS A 596 19.01 -4.17 -13.45
CA HIS A 596 18.86 -5.47 -14.10
C HIS A 596 18.86 -5.30 -15.62
N ALA A 597 19.73 -6.02 -16.32
CA ALA A 597 19.97 -5.81 -17.75
C ALA A 597 18.81 -6.23 -18.68
N GLY A 598 17.82 -6.97 -18.16
CA GLY A 598 16.64 -7.40 -18.91
C GLY A 598 16.94 -8.35 -20.07
N LEU A 599 17.97 -9.20 -19.96
CA LEU A 599 18.35 -10.11 -21.05
C LEU A 599 17.24 -11.11 -21.40
N LEU A 600 16.40 -11.49 -20.43
CA LEU A 600 15.25 -12.35 -20.71
C LEU A 600 14.26 -11.69 -21.68
N ASP A 601 13.92 -10.41 -21.49
CA ASP A 601 13.02 -9.68 -22.39
C ASP A 601 13.60 -9.65 -23.82
N LYS A 602 14.90 -9.34 -23.93
CA LYS A 602 15.61 -9.37 -25.21
C LYS A 602 15.63 -10.78 -25.81
N GLY A 603 15.80 -11.80 -24.98
CA GLY A 603 15.79 -13.20 -25.38
C GLY A 603 14.45 -13.64 -25.94
N LEU A 604 13.35 -13.27 -25.29
CA LEU A 604 11.98 -13.56 -25.76
C LEU A 604 11.67 -12.85 -27.08
N GLU A 605 12.23 -11.66 -27.32
CA GLU A 605 12.06 -10.90 -28.56
C GLU A 605 12.93 -11.45 -29.72
N SER A 606 14.12 -11.97 -29.43
CA SER A 606 15.15 -12.26 -30.45
C SER A 606 15.49 -13.75 -30.62
N ASN A 607 15.03 -14.64 -29.74
CA ASN A 607 15.36 -16.07 -29.77
C ASN A 607 14.10 -16.95 -29.72
N GLU A 608 13.79 -17.60 -30.84
CA GLU A 608 12.61 -18.44 -31.01
C GLU A 608 12.58 -19.66 -30.08
N MET A 609 13.73 -20.27 -29.79
CA MET A 609 13.82 -21.41 -28.88
C MET A 609 13.49 -21.01 -27.43
N ILE A 610 13.97 -19.84 -26.99
CA ILE A 610 13.63 -19.30 -25.66
C ILE A 610 12.15 -18.96 -25.59
N ARG A 611 11.59 -18.33 -26.64
CA ARG A 611 10.16 -18.03 -26.72
C ARG A 611 9.31 -19.30 -26.70
N GLN A 612 9.70 -20.35 -27.40
CA GLN A 612 8.99 -21.63 -27.41
C GLN A 612 8.96 -22.29 -26.03
N LYS A 613 10.12 -22.37 -25.34
CA LYS A 613 10.19 -22.87 -23.96
C LYS A 613 9.31 -22.05 -23.01
N TYR A 614 9.33 -20.72 -23.15
CA TYR A 614 8.46 -19.86 -22.36
C TYR A 614 6.96 -20.13 -22.61
N LEU A 615 6.55 -20.40 -23.86
CA LEU A 615 5.16 -20.75 -24.16
C LEU A 615 4.75 -22.09 -23.54
N GLU A 616 5.67 -23.06 -23.47
CA GLU A 616 5.48 -24.32 -22.76
C GLU A 616 5.31 -24.08 -21.24
N GLU A 617 6.13 -23.21 -20.65
CA GLU A 617 5.96 -22.79 -19.25
C GLU A 617 4.61 -22.11 -19.02
N CYS A 618 4.16 -21.25 -19.93
CA CYS A 618 2.83 -20.64 -19.85
C CYS A 618 1.73 -21.69 -19.84
N GLN A 619 1.87 -22.79 -20.59
CA GLN A 619 0.90 -23.88 -20.58
C GLN A 619 0.88 -24.59 -19.22
N ILE A 620 2.05 -24.99 -18.72
CA ILE A 620 2.20 -25.60 -17.38
C ILE A 620 1.60 -24.70 -16.30
N PHE A 621 1.90 -23.41 -16.37
CA PHE A 621 1.40 -22.42 -15.43
C PHE A 621 -0.13 -22.30 -15.48
N ARG A 622 -0.73 -22.22 -16.68
CA ARG A 622 -2.20 -22.14 -16.82
C ARG A 622 -2.89 -23.39 -16.31
N GLU A 623 -2.34 -24.57 -16.59
CA GLU A 623 -2.91 -25.85 -16.11
C GLU A 623 -2.83 -25.95 -14.57
N ARG A 624 -1.69 -25.58 -13.98
CA ARG A 624 -1.47 -25.64 -12.54
C ARG A 624 -2.26 -24.58 -11.76
N TRP A 625 -2.27 -23.34 -12.26
CA TRP A 625 -2.77 -22.17 -11.56
C TRP A 625 -4.09 -21.64 -12.14
N GLN A 626 -4.84 -22.48 -12.86
CA GLN A 626 -6.13 -22.11 -13.46
C GLN A 626 -7.06 -21.43 -12.44
N GLY A 627 -7.23 -22.02 -11.25
CA GLY A 627 -8.09 -21.44 -10.21
C GLY A 627 -7.61 -20.08 -9.69
N VAL A 628 -6.31 -19.82 -9.67
CA VAL A 628 -5.75 -18.50 -9.29
C VAL A 628 -6.00 -17.48 -10.40
N LEU A 629 -5.80 -17.87 -11.66
CA LEU A 629 -6.06 -17.02 -12.83
C LEU A 629 -7.54 -16.66 -12.95
N GLU A 630 -8.44 -17.61 -12.71
CA GLU A 630 -9.90 -17.40 -12.73
C GLU A 630 -10.38 -16.49 -11.60
N LYS A 631 -9.81 -16.64 -10.40
CA LYS A 631 -10.13 -15.79 -9.24
C LYS A 631 -9.62 -14.35 -9.41
N GLY A 632 -8.53 -14.17 -10.15
CA GLY A 632 -7.85 -12.89 -10.29
C GLY A 632 -6.82 -12.64 -9.19
N ASP A 633 -5.95 -11.66 -9.43
CA ASP A 633 -4.90 -11.27 -8.48
C ASP A 633 -5.47 -10.43 -7.33
N PRO A 634 -5.33 -10.85 -6.05
CA PRO A 634 -5.90 -10.12 -4.92
C PRO A 634 -5.28 -8.72 -4.73
N TYR A 635 -4.06 -8.47 -5.19
CA TYR A 635 -3.39 -7.17 -5.00
C TYR A 635 -3.51 -6.25 -6.21
N TYR A 636 -4.29 -6.64 -7.23
CA TYR A 636 -4.58 -5.84 -8.41
C TYR A 636 -6.09 -5.75 -8.66
N ASN A 637 -6.63 -4.54 -8.51
CA ASN A 637 -8.07 -4.33 -8.58
C ASN A 637 -8.64 -4.68 -9.98
N PRO A 638 -9.77 -5.41 -10.06
CA PRO A 638 -10.36 -5.87 -11.33
C PRO A 638 -10.88 -4.73 -12.23
N ASN A 639 -11.01 -3.50 -11.70
CA ASN A 639 -11.32 -2.31 -12.49
C ASN A 639 -10.14 -1.84 -13.35
N PHE A 640 -8.95 -2.43 -13.20
CA PHE A 640 -7.80 -2.19 -14.06
C PHE A 640 -7.68 -3.25 -15.16
N THR A 641 -7.10 -2.82 -16.28
CA THR A 641 -6.84 -3.74 -17.39
C THR A 641 -5.68 -4.68 -17.06
N LEU A 642 -5.82 -5.94 -17.48
CA LEU A 642 -4.73 -6.93 -17.49
C LEU A 642 -3.91 -6.88 -18.80
N GLU A 643 -4.14 -5.89 -19.67
CA GLU A 643 -3.35 -5.72 -20.91
C GLU A 643 -2.11 -4.84 -20.74
N LYS A 644 -2.13 -3.93 -19.74
CA LYS A 644 -1.12 -2.90 -19.57
C LYS A 644 -0.71 -2.78 -18.11
N SER A 645 0.57 -2.54 -17.89
CA SER A 645 1.18 -2.37 -16.56
C SER A 645 1.01 -0.98 -15.94
N ASP A 646 0.12 -0.15 -16.49
CA ASP A 646 0.01 1.29 -16.21
C ASP A 646 -1.22 1.68 -15.36
N TYR A 647 -1.93 0.68 -14.79
CA TYR A 647 -3.18 0.89 -14.04
C TYR A 647 -4.27 1.62 -14.86
N SER A 648 -4.26 1.45 -16.20
CA SER A 648 -5.36 1.91 -17.04
C SER A 648 -6.67 1.21 -16.68
N LEU A 649 -7.77 1.96 -16.68
CA LEU A 649 -9.10 1.42 -16.40
C LEU A 649 -9.54 0.38 -17.44
N ASN A 650 -10.12 -0.71 -16.94
CA ASN A 650 -10.83 -1.72 -17.72
C ASN A 650 -12.27 -1.26 -17.96
N MET A 651 -12.45 -0.29 -18.86
CA MET A 651 -13.79 0.21 -19.17
C MET A 651 -14.58 -0.83 -19.98
N PRO A 652 -15.86 -1.09 -19.65
CA PRO A 652 -16.71 -1.99 -20.44
C PRO A 652 -16.74 -1.55 -21.91
N LYS A 653 -16.53 -2.52 -22.82
CA LYS A 653 -16.48 -2.29 -24.26
C LYS A 653 -17.90 -2.15 -24.85
N LYS A 654 -18.58 -1.06 -24.49
CA LYS A 654 -19.90 -0.63 -25.00
C LYS A 654 -21.07 -1.59 -24.78
#